data_AF-A0A5A7VN23-F1
#
_entry.id   AF-A0A5A7VN23-F1
#
_cell.length_a   1.000
_cell.length_b   1.000
_cell.length_c   1.000
_cell.angle_alpha   90.00
_cell.angle_beta   90.00
_cell.angle_gamma   90.00
#
_symmetry.space_group_name_H-M   'P 1'
#
loop_
_entity.id
_entity.type
_entity.pdbx_description
1 polymer ?
#
loop_
_entity_poly.entity_id
_entity_poly.type
_entity_poly.pdbx_seq_one_letter_code
_entity_poly.pdbx_strand_id
1 'polypeptide(L)'
;MNAVLKVETPKQAAARLAAGALREGYKPQALHVYADASGDPVYWRIRCKHPDTGDKWVRPMCWNGTGYAIGEPPTPAEGKPLYRLPELLAADPAALVLIVEGEWCADTLTKLNMLATTSGSAASASGADWTPLRGRHCLLWPDHDAPGSKYADEVAAILCALDCDVEVIDVEPLGLPDKGDAVNWLAVHPDATAADVLALPRLAACVEKQTSEIKGSGEAFASAPEPLRRPLPPALEYPLDALGSLLGDAARRIHAVVQAPAGLCGQSILAAASLAVQSHADVSISGSVEPLSLWHVSIGASGERKSAADHWALSAHVEFEREQAEAWRLAMVAHEIEMSAWKAAERIATQSKKGHGAEAIRKALQDLGAPPEVPLLPWLLLSEPTMEGLHKAYQYGRPGIGLFNDDAGDFLGGHAMNRDNRTKSAASFSKLWDNGRFDRVRAGDGAAKYYGRRLALHLMVQPIIAESVLSDDVLTGQGFLARCLLAWPASTIGTREYQDVDLSHDPELARYWQRMRDLLEVAAPLRQGTRNELQPRLLTLAADAMAYWVDVKNAIEQAMRGDYAGIHAWASKGGSQVARIAGVLTLAENPDAGVIHRDAIERATALAMYHLDEAARIVGTASAPAPIKHAELLRAWCWETGRTLLYSSDALRNGPNPIRTGEAFNAAAELLESTSWAVWIEGGAELDGKHRARVWRIRAESDQ
;
A
#
# COMPACT_ATOMS: atom_id res chain seq x y z
N MET A 1 -38.04 58.23 25.09
CA MET A 1 -37.68 57.06 25.93
C MET A 1 -37.29 55.93 24.98
N ASN A 2 -36.00 55.80 24.67
CA ASN A 2 -35.51 54.71 23.84
C ASN A 2 -35.51 53.43 24.68
N ALA A 3 -36.23 52.41 24.21
CA ALA A 3 -36.17 51.07 24.74
C ALA A 3 -34.74 50.54 24.59
N VAL A 4 -34.03 50.40 25.70
CA VAL A 4 -32.71 49.77 25.74
C VAL A 4 -32.91 48.30 25.39
N LEU A 5 -32.53 47.91 24.16
CA LEU A 5 -32.38 46.51 23.76
C LEU A 5 -31.40 45.86 24.75
N LYS A 6 -31.91 44.97 25.61
CA LYS A 6 -31.05 44.15 26.49
C LYS A 6 -30.25 43.19 25.62
N VAL A 7 -29.00 43.54 25.34
CA VAL A 7 -28.02 42.64 24.72
C VAL A 7 -27.81 41.45 25.66
N GLU A 8 -28.01 40.23 25.15
CA GLU A 8 -27.77 38.98 25.88
C GLU A 8 -26.32 38.96 26.40
N THR A 9 -26.10 38.61 27.67
CA THR A 9 -24.73 38.51 28.21
C THR A 9 -24.05 37.21 27.74
N PRO A 10 -22.71 37.15 27.60
CA PRO A 10 -22.00 35.92 27.22
C PRO A 10 -22.35 34.70 28.08
N LYS A 11 -22.61 34.90 29.37
CA LYS A 11 -23.03 33.82 30.29
C LYS A 11 -24.44 33.30 29.98
N GLN A 12 -25.36 34.20 29.63
CA GLN A 12 -26.72 33.82 29.22
C GLN A 12 -26.71 33.10 27.86
N ALA A 13 -25.90 33.59 26.92
CA ALA A 13 -25.67 32.94 25.64
C ALA A 13 -25.05 31.54 25.78
N ALA A 14 -24.04 31.38 26.63
CA ALA A 14 -23.42 30.08 26.90
C ALA A 14 -24.43 29.07 27.47
N ALA A 15 -25.30 29.49 28.39
CA ALA A 15 -26.36 28.64 28.94
C ALA A 15 -27.40 28.25 27.87
N ARG A 16 -27.76 29.17 26.97
CA ARG A 16 -28.67 28.91 25.85
C ARG A 16 -28.05 27.94 24.83
N LEU A 17 -26.79 28.14 24.45
CA LEU A 17 -26.09 27.31 23.46
C LEU A 17 -25.74 25.92 24.00
N ALA A 18 -25.47 25.80 25.30
CA ALA A 18 -25.25 24.52 25.97
C ALA A 18 -26.53 23.80 26.40
N ALA A 19 -27.73 24.36 26.13
CA ALA A 19 -29.00 23.80 26.61
C ALA A 19 -29.26 22.34 26.18
N GLY A 20 -28.73 21.92 25.03
CA GLY A 20 -28.73 20.51 24.60
C GLY A 20 -27.95 19.62 25.56
N ALA A 21 -26.68 19.95 25.82
CA ALA A 21 -25.82 19.21 26.75
C ALA A 21 -26.36 19.26 28.19
N LEU A 22 -26.95 20.38 28.63
CA LEU A 22 -27.57 20.48 29.96
C LEU A 22 -28.77 19.53 30.13
N ARG A 23 -29.55 19.28 29.06
CA ARG A 23 -30.65 18.29 29.08
C ARG A 23 -30.15 16.85 29.12
N GLU A 24 -28.96 16.60 28.59
CA GLU A 24 -28.28 15.30 28.59
C GLU A 24 -27.50 15.02 29.89
N GLY A 25 -27.62 15.89 30.91
CA GLY A 25 -27.03 15.66 32.23
C GLY A 25 -25.68 16.33 32.47
N TYR A 26 -25.12 17.04 31.48
CA TYR A 26 -23.86 17.78 31.67
C TYR A 26 -24.04 18.98 32.61
N LYS A 27 -23.04 19.24 33.45
CA LYS A 27 -23.00 20.42 34.33
C LYS A 27 -22.00 21.46 33.79
N PRO A 28 -22.34 22.76 33.76
CA PRO A 28 -21.43 23.80 33.31
C PRO A 28 -20.29 23.97 34.32
N GLN A 29 -19.05 23.97 33.82
CA GLN A 29 -17.84 23.97 34.64
C GLN A 29 -17.06 25.29 34.51
N ALA A 30 -16.90 25.81 33.28
CA ALA A 30 -16.21 27.07 33.02
C ALA A 30 -16.66 27.72 31.71
N LEU A 31 -16.42 29.03 31.62
CA LEU A 31 -16.51 29.82 30.39
C LEU A 31 -15.18 30.56 30.22
N HIS A 32 -14.33 30.07 29.33
CA HIS A 32 -13.00 30.63 29.09
C HIS A 32 -13.11 31.76 28.05
N VAL A 33 -12.54 32.93 28.35
CA VAL A 33 -12.59 34.12 27.50
C VAL A 33 -11.23 34.27 26.80
N TYR A 34 -11.24 34.34 25.47
CA TYR A 34 -10.07 34.75 24.69
C TYR A 34 -10.21 36.22 24.34
N ALA A 35 -9.24 37.02 24.77
CA ALA A 35 -9.21 38.46 24.53
C ALA A 35 -8.01 38.83 23.65
N ASP A 36 -8.12 39.95 22.94
CA ASP A 36 -7.00 40.53 22.20
C ASP A 36 -6.02 41.26 23.13
N ALA A 37 -4.97 41.85 22.55
CA ALA A 37 -3.96 42.60 23.31
C ALA A 37 -4.51 43.82 24.06
N SER A 38 -5.69 44.35 23.67
CA SER A 38 -6.36 45.48 24.33
C SER A 38 -7.27 45.03 25.47
N GLY A 39 -7.47 43.73 25.65
CA GLY A 39 -8.38 43.15 26.63
C GLY A 39 -9.83 42.99 26.13
N ASP A 40 -10.07 43.23 24.84
CA ASP A 40 -11.40 43.09 24.26
C ASP A 40 -11.69 41.60 23.94
N PRO A 41 -12.85 41.04 24.36
CA PRO A 41 -13.16 39.64 24.11
C PRO A 41 -13.36 39.32 22.61
N VAL A 42 -12.58 38.38 22.09
CA VAL A 42 -12.64 37.91 20.69
C VAL A 42 -13.60 36.72 20.55
N TYR A 43 -13.44 35.71 21.42
CA TYR A 43 -14.31 34.53 21.44
C TYR A 43 -14.27 33.85 22.82
N TRP A 44 -15.18 32.89 23.02
CA TRP A 44 -15.33 32.16 24.28
C TRP A 44 -15.30 30.66 24.05
N ARG A 45 -14.90 29.88 25.06
CA ARG A 45 -15.05 28.42 25.07
C ARG A 45 -15.87 27.98 26.26
N ILE A 46 -16.98 27.31 25.96
CA ILE A 46 -17.91 26.77 26.95
C ILE A 46 -17.43 25.38 27.33
N ARG A 47 -17.24 25.13 28.61
CA ARG A 47 -16.86 23.81 29.15
C ARG A 47 -17.93 23.29 30.09
N CYS A 48 -18.50 22.14 29.75
CA CYS A 48 -19.40 21.36 30.60
C CYS A 48 -18.82 19.97 30.85
N LYS A 49 -19.12 19.36 31.99
CA LYS A 49 -18.69 18.00 32.34
C LYS A 49 -19.86 17.16 32.82
N HIS A 50 -19.99 15.94 32.33
CA HIS A 50 -20.99 15.00 32.82
C HIS A 50 -20.54 14.42 34.17
N PRO A 51 -21.36 14.49 35.24
CA PRO A 51 -20.97 14.03 36.57
C PRO A 51 -20.79 12.51 36.65
N ASP A 52 -21.60 11.73 35.91
CA ASP A 52 -21.56 10.26 36.00
C ASP A 52 -20.55 9.59 35.05
N THR A 53 -20.41 10.06 33.81
CA THR A 53 -19.48 9.47 32.82
C THR A 53 -18.10 10.12 32.81
N GLY A 54 -17.98 11.35 33.34
CA GLY A 54 -16.75 12.13 33.29
C GLY A 54 -16.49 12.84 31.94
N ASP A 55 -17.37 12.66 30.95
CA ASP A 55 -17.23 13.24 29.61
C ASP A 55 -17.23 14.76 29.62
N LYS A 56 -16.34 15.36 28.80
CA LYS A 56 -16.17 16.80 28.67
C LYS A 56 -16.86 17.27 27.38
N TRP A 57 -17.75 18.25 27.49
CA TRP A 57 -18.34 18.96 26.35
C TRP A 57 -17.72 20.36 26.27
N VAL A 58 -16.85 20.55 25.28
CA VAL A 58 -16.15 21.83 25.02
C VAL A 58 -16.51 22.34 23.64
N ARG A 59 -17.06 23.57 23.57
CA ARG A 59 -17.44 24.21 22.30
C ARG A 59 -17.11 25.71 22.28
N PRO A 60 -16.57 26.23 21.17
CA PRO A 60 -16.34 27.66 21.01
C PRO A 60 -17.64 28.42 20.71
N MET A 61 -17.70 29.67 21.14
CA MET A 61 -18.79 30.61 20.93
C MET A 61 -18.19 31.95 20.51
N CYS A 62 -18.74 32.59 19.49
CA CYS A 62 -18.33 33.92 19.03
C CYS A 62 -19.54 34.84 18.82
N TRP A 63 -19.28 36.15 18.76
CA TRP A 63 -20.27 37.15 18.41
C TRP A 63 -20.29 37.33 16.89
N ASN A 64 -21.43 37.07 16.23
CA ASN A 64 -21.54 37.12 14.77
C ASN A 64 -22.08 38.45 14.22
N GLY A 65 -22.13 39.50 15.05
CA GLY A 65 -22.70 40.80 14.69
C GLY A 65 -24.20 40.97 15.02
N THR A 66 -24.94 39.89 15.21
CA THR A 66 -26.39 39.92 15.56
C THR A 66 -26.73 39.16 16.85
N GLY A 67 -25.88 38.23 17.26
CA GLY A 67 -26.02 37.46 18.50
C GLY A 67 -24.83 36.51 18.71
N TYR A 68 -24.86 35.76 19.82
CA TYR A 68 -23.88 34.72 20.10
C TYR A 68 -24.26 33.40 19.44
N ALA A 69 -23.31 32.81 18.70
CA ALA A 69 -23.45 31.54 18.00
C ALA A 69 -22.27 30.60 18.31
N ILE A 70 -22.48 29.29 18.13
CA ILE A 70 -21.40 28.29 18.24
C ILE A 70 -20.49 28.43 17.02
N GLY A 71 -19.20 28.54 17.26
CA GLY A 71 -18.20 28.72 16.22
C GLY A 71 -17.03 29.58 16.68
N GLU A 72 -15.96 29.55 15.90
CA GLU A 72 -14.81 30.44 16.05
C GLU A 72 -14.89 31.56 14.99
N PRO A 73 -14.41 32.78 15.30
CA PRO A 73 -14.27 33.81 14.27
C PRO A 73 -13.21 33.40 13.24
N PRO A 74 -13.19 34.02 12.04
CA PRO A 74 -12.15 33.79 11.04
C PRO A 74 -10.76 34.00 11.66
N THR A 75 -9.84 33.06 11.42
CA THR A 75 -8.48 33.11 11.97
C THR A 75 -7.77 34.38 11.48
N PRO A 76 -7.25 35.23 12.38
CA PRO A 76 -6.42 36.36 12.00
C PRO A 76 -5.16 35.90 11.25
N ALA A 77 -4.62 36.73 10.36
CA ALA A 77 -3.41 36.41 9.60
C ALA A 77 -2.18 36.12 10.49
N GLU A 78 -2.18 36.66 11.72
CA GLU A 78 -1.11 36.52 12.71
C GLU A 78 -1.25 35.28 13.61
N GLY A 79 -2.38 34.55 13.51
CA GLY A 79 -2.70 33.39 14.37
C GLY A 79 -3.75 33.71 15.44
N LYS A 80 -4.19 32.68 16.17
CA LYS A 80 -5.19 32.84 17.25
C LYS A 80 -4.54 33.38 18.52
N PRO A 81 -5.20 34.28 19.27
CA PRO A 81 -4.65 34.79 20.52
C PRO A 81 -4.51 33.67 21.56
N LEU A 82 -3.44 33.72 22.34
CA LEU A 82 -3.22 32.84 23.50
C LEU A 82 -4.25 33.11 24.61
N TYR A 83 -4.59 32.08 25.38
CA TYR A 83 -5.46 32.25 26.54
C TYR A 83 -4.76 33.12 27.60
N ARG A 84 -5.47 34.13 28.14
CA ARG A 84 -4.93 35.12 29.09
C ARG A 84 -3.81 36.03 28.53
N LEU A 85 -3.91 36.34 27.23
CA LEU A 85 -2.96 37.24 26.56
C LEU A 85 -2.79 38.61 27.24
N PRO A 86 -3.86 39.32 27.69
CA PRO A 86 -3.69 40.61 28.39
C PRO A 86 -2.86 40.49 29.68
N GLU A 87 -3.08 39.43 30.46
CA GLU A 87 -2.33 39.18 31.69
C GLU A 87 -0.87 38.81 31.41
N LEU A 88 -0.61 38.09 30.31
CA LEU A 88 0.73 37.78 29.83
C LEU A 88 1.50 39.04 29.42
N LEU A 89 0.84 39.95 28.69
CA LEU A 89 1.43 41.22 28.25
C LEU A 89 1.66 42.20 29.40
N ALA A 90 0.81 42.18 30.44
CA ALA A 90 0.95 43.02 31.62
C ALA A 90 2.00 42.52 32.63
N ALA A 91 2.38 41.24 32.57
CA ALA A 91 3.38 40.65 33.45
C ALA A 91 4.81 41.06 33.06
N ASP A 92 5.73 41.00 34.04
CA ASP A 92 7.16 41.25 33.83
C ASP A 92 7.71 40.33 32.72
N PRO A 93 8.37 40.87 31.67
CA PRO A 93 8.99 40.07 30.62
C PRO A 93 10.01 39.03 31.13
N ALA A 94 10.59 39.23 32.31
CA ALA A 94 11.50 38.28 32.95
C ALA A 94 10.79 37.16 33.75
N ALA A 95 9.47 37.23 33.92
CA ALA A 95 8.71 36.23 34.64
C ALA A 95 8.59 34.92 33.85
N LEU A 96 8.72 33.79 34.54
CA LEU A 96 8.53 32.48 33.96
C LEU A 96 7.05 32.26 33.57
N VAL A 97 6.82 31.84 32.34
CA VAL A 97 5.48 31.55 31.81
C VAL A 97 5.27 30.03 31.75
N LEU A 98 4.24 29.52 32.42
CA LEU A 98 3.84 28.12 32.30
C LEU A 98 2.90 27.92 31.11
N ILE A 99 3.16 26.89 30.30
CA ILE A 99 2.35 26.56 29.13
C ILE A 99 1.79 25.15 29.32
N VAL A 100 0.46 25.06 29.25
CA VAL A 100 -0.30 23.82 29.45
C VAL A 100 -1.26 23.60 28.28
N GLU A 101 -1.77 22.38 28.11
CA GLU A 101 -2.62 22.03 26.97
C GLU A 101 -4.04 22.62 27.02
N GLY A 102 -4.59 22.82 28.22
CA GLY A 102 -5.99 23.19 28.40
C GLY A 102 -6.23 24.41 29.28
N GLU A 103 -7.30 25.17 28.99
CA GLU A 103 -7.62 26.43 29.66
C GLU A 103 -7.92 26.25 31.15
N TRP A 104 -8.47 25.11 31.54
CA TRP A 104 -8.77 24.78 32.93
C TRP A 104 -7.50 24.49 33.76
N CYS A 105 -6.48 23.89 33.15
CA CYS A 105 -5.18 23.69 33.78
C CYS A 105 -4.52 25.05 34.02
N ALA A 106 -4.58 25.94 33.03
CA ALA A 106 -4.07 27.30 33.14
C ALA A 106 -4.79 28.07 34.26
N ASP A 107 -6.13 28.03 34.31
CA ASP A 107 -6.92 28.66 35.39
C ASP A 107 -6.59 28.11 36.78
N THR A 108 -6.26 26.83 36.88
CA THR A 108 -5.93 26.18 38.15
C THR A 108 -4.53 26.60 38.63
N LEU A 109 -3.55 26.67 37.73
CA LEU A 109 -2.20 27.17 38.05
C LEU A 109 -2.20 28.66 38.38
N THR A 110 -3.04 29.47 37.73
CA THR A 110 -3.16 30.89 38.09
C THR A 110 -3.72 31.11 39.50
N LYS A 111 -4.53 30.20 40.04
CA LYS A 111 -4.98 30.28 41.45
C LYS A 111 -3.84 30.11 42.44
N LEU A 112 -2.70 29.55 42.02
CA LEU A 112 -1.46 29.46 42.79
C LEU A 112 -0.55 30.68 42.57
N ASN A 113 -1.05 31.77 41.96
CA ASN A 113 -0.29 32.96 41.58
C ASN A 113 0.81 32.71 40.53
N MET A 114 0.67 31.69 39.70
CA MET A 114 1.59 31.42 38.58
C MET A 114 1.07 32.02 37.28
N LEU A 115 1.98 32.53 36.44
CA LEU A 115 1.66 33.03 35.11
C LEU A 115 1.52 31.84 34.15
N ALA A 116 0.28 31.48 33.79
CA ALA A 116 0.00 30.31 32.95
C ALA A 116 -0.84 30.67 31.72
N THR A 117 -0.53 30.07 30.57
CA THR A 117 -1.22 30.28 29.29
C THR A 117 -1.39 28.96 28.52
N THR A 118 -2.19 28.99 27.45
CA THR A 118 -2.42 27.85 26.56
C THR A 118 -2.87 28.32 25.17
N SER A 119 -2.62 27.50 24.15
CA SER A 119 -3.23 27.64 22.82
C SER A 119 -4.65 27.06 22.74
N GLY A 120 -5.08 26.33 23.79
CA GLY A 120 -6.45 25.88 24.02
C GLY A 120 -6.73 24.40 23.77
N SER A 121 -5.82 23.65 23.14
CA SER A 121 -5.88 22.18 23.02
C SER A 121 -4.58 21.62 22.46
N ALA A 122 -4.35 20.31 22.64
CA ALA A 122 -3.23 19.57 22.04
C ALA A 122 -3.08 19.74 20.50
N ALA A 123 -4.16 20.05 19.78
CA ALA A 123 -4.15 20.21 18.31
C ALA A 123 -4.11 21.67 17.83
N SER A 124 -3.87 22.63 18.72
CA SER A 124 -3.96 24.07 18.43
C SER A 124 -2.63 24.81 18.42
N ALA A 125 -1.50 24.11 18.58
CA ALA A 125 -0.18 24.71 18.66
C ALA A 125 0.17 25.50 17.40
N SER A 126 0.17 24.89 16.21
CA SER A 126 0.43 25.56 14.92
C SER A 126 -0.54 26.70 14.54
N GLY A 127 -1.73 26.77 15.12
CA GLY A 127 -2.75 27.77 14.78
C GLY A 127 -2.77 29.01 15.69
N ALA A 128 -1.94 29.04 16.72
CA ALA A 128 -1.87 30.12 17.70
C ALA A 128 -0.72 31.11 17.41
N ASP A 129 -0.92 32.36 17.80
CA ASP A 129 0.11 33.39 17.77
C ASP A 129 0.99 33.29 19.02
N TRP A 130 2.19 32.73 18.86
CA TRP A 130 3.18 32.59 19.93
C TRP A 130 4.12 33.80 20.05
N THR A 131 4.03 34.77 19.13
CA THR A 131 4.93 35.94 19.11
C THR A 131 4.95 36.76 20.41
N PRO A 132 3.88 36.84 21.23
CA PRO A 132 3.91 37.53 22.53
C PRO A 132 4.92 36.98 23.54
N LEU A 133 5.39 35.74 23.35
CA LEU A 133 6.34 35.07 24.25
C LEU A 133 7.81 35.26 23.85
N ARG A 134 8.09 35.92 22.73
CA ARG A 134 9.44 36.12 22.21
C ARG A 134 10.42 36.59 23.29
N GLY A 135 11.52 35.85 23.45
CA GLY A 135 12.58 36.17 24.41
C GLY A 135 12.25 35.92 25.89
N ARG A 136 11.13 35.28 26.21
CA ARG A 136 10.74 34.97 27.60
C ARG A 136 11.19 33.57 28.03
N HIS A 137 11.19 33.34 29.34
CA HIS A 137 11.42 32.02 29.92
C HIS A 137 10.08 31.26 30.00
N CYS A 138 10.00 30.09 29.39
CA CYS A 138 8.79 29.29 29.26
C CYS A 138 9.00 27.87 29.83
N LEU A 139 8.05 27.41 30.65
CA LEU A 139 8.02 26.07 31.23
C LEU A 139 6.79 25.32 30.71
N LEU A 140 7.01 24.27 29.92
CA LEU A 140 5.97 23.42 29.35
C LEU A 140 5.58 22.31 30.32
N TRP A 141 4.28 22.12 30.55
CA TRP A 141 3.75 20.99 31.32
C TRP A 141 2.75 20.21 30.45
N PRO A 142 3.19 19.09 29.82
CA PRO A 142 2.33 18.23 29.01
C PRO A 142 1.39 17.37 29.87
N ASP A 143 0.29 16.91 29.29
CA ASP A 143 -0.53 15.83 29.85
C ASP A 143 0.25 14.50 29.73
N HIS A 144 0.03 13.57 30.66
CA HIS A 144 0.70 12.26 30.69
C HIS A 144 0.08 11.29 29.67
N ASP A 145 0.23 11.61 28.38
CA ASP A 145 -0.12 10.78 27.24
C ASP A 145 0.69 11.13 25.96
N ALA A 146 0.56 10.30 24.91
CA ALA A 146 1.29 10.51 23.66
C ALA A 146 0.90 11.80 22.90
N PRO A 147 -0.39 12.21 22.84
CA PRO A 147 -0.78 13.53 22.33
C PRO A 147 -0.11 14.70 23.07
N GLY A 148 0.00 14.64 24.39
CA GLY A 148 0.57 15.71 25.20
C GLY A 148 2.08 15.87 25.03
N SER A 149 2.81 14.75 24.93
CA SER A 149 4.24 14.76 24.56
C SER A 149 4.45 15.44 23.20
N LYS A 150 3.62 15.10 22.20
CA LYS A 150 3.71 15.71 20.87
C LYS A 150 3.39 17.21 20.88
N TYR A 151 2.43 17.63 21.70
CA TYR A 151 2.11 19.06 21.88
C TYR A 151 3.30 19.82 22.48
N ALA A 152 3.94 19.28 23.52
CA ALA A 152 5.11 19.89 24.13
C ALA A 152 6.27 20.03 23.14
N ASP A 153 6.54 19.01 22.31
CA ASP A 153 7.58 19.07 21.28
C ASP A 153 7.29 20.14 20.21
N GLU A 154 6.04 20.21 19.73
CA GLU A 154 5.61 21.20 18.73
C GLU A 154 5.73 22.63 19.27
N VAL A 155 5.28 22.87 20.51
CA VAL A 155 5.36 24.19 21.14
C VAL A 155 6.80 24.56 21.50
N ALA A 156 7.61 23.61 21.98
CA ALA A 156 9.02 23.86 22.28
C ALA A 156 9.78 24.32 21.03
N ALA A 157 9.57 23.66 19.88
CA ALA A 157 10.19 24.07 18.62
C ALA A 157 9.80 25.50 18.20
N ILE A 158 8.51 25.86 18.32
CA ILE A 158 8.02 27.21 18.01
C ILE A 158 8.65 28.26 18.94
N LEU A 159 8.71 27.98 20.24
CA LEU A 159 9.25 28.91 21.23
C LEU A 159 10.78 29.08 21.11
N CYS A 160 11.51 28.01 20.81
CA CYS A 160 12.94 28.09 20.52
C CYS A 160 13.22 28.97 19.29
N ALA A 161 12.39 28.90 18.24
CA ALA A 161 12.48 29.78 17.07
C ALA A 161 12.15 31.25 17.39
N LEU A 162 11.49 31.52 18.51
CA LEU A 162 11.18 32.85 19.03
C LEU A 162 12.19 33.34 20.08
N ASP A 163 13.37 32.73 20.15
CA ASP A 163 14.43 33.06 21.12
C ASP A 163 14.00 32.92 22.59
N CYS A 164 13.00 32.09 22.89
CA CYS A 164 12.59 31.81 24.26
C CYS A 164 13.56 30.82 24.93
N ASP A 165 13.72 30.93 26.25
CA ASP A 165 14.35 29.89 27.07
C ASP A 165 13.27 28.88 27.45
N VAL A 166 13.43 27.60 27.07
CA VAL A 166 12.36 26.60 27.15
C VAL A 166 12.80 25.41 28.00
N GLU A 167 12.01 25.11 29.03
CA GLU A 167 12.13 23.91 29.85
C GLU A 167 10.84 23.10 29.76
N VAL A 168 10.92 21.77 29.88
CA VAL A 168 9.76 20.89 29.91
C VAL A 168 9.72 20.15 31.24
N ILE A 169 8.56 20.09 31.89
CA ILE A 169 8.37 19.28 33.10
C ILE A 169 8.34 17.80 32.70
N ASP A 170 9.20 17.02 33.34
CA ASP A 170 9.20 15.56 33.18
C ASP A 170 8.02 14.97 33.95
N VAL A 171 7.04 14.44 33.21
CA VAL A 171 5.81 13.87 33.77
C VAL A 171 5.95 12.39 34.15
N GLU A 172 6.96 11.70 33.65
CA GLU A 172 7.23 10.28 33.94
C GLU A 172 7.51 10.00 35.44
N PRO A 173 8.34 10.79 36.14
CA PRO A 173 8.58 10.59 37.58
C PRO A 173 7.43 11.07 38.48
N LEU A 174 6.40 11.73 37.95
CA LEU A 174 5.28 12.27 38.74
C LEU A 174 4.25 11.21 39.15
N GLY A 175 4.33 9.98 38.60
CA GLY A 175 3.46 8.87 38.96
C GLY A 175 1.97 9.13 38.67
N LEU A 176 1.68 9.98 37.68
CA LEU A 176 0.32 10.33 37.29
C LEU A 176 -0.35 9.17 36.53
N PRO A 177 -1.69 8.99 36.65
CA PRO A 177 -2.42 8.03 35.83
C PRO A 177 -2.33 8.40 34.33
N ASP A 178 -2.64 7.44 33.44
CA ASP A 178 -2.77 7.70 32.00
C ASP A 178 -3.74 8.86 31.74
N LYS A 179 -3.31 9.86 30.95
CA LYS A 179 -4.00 11.16 30.72
C LYS A 179 -4.08 12.08 31.94
N GLY A 180 -3.19 11.91 32.92
CA GLY A 180 -3.07 12.79 34.07
C GLY A 180 -2.51 14.15 33.69
N ASP A 181 -3.18 15.22 34.11
CA ASP A 181 -2.79 16.62 33.85
C ASP A 181 -2.29 17.33 35.13
N ALA A 182 -1.90 18.60 35.01
CA ALA A 182 -1.51 19.43 36.16
C ALA A 182 -2.59 19.53 37.25
N VAL A 183 -3.87 19.41 36.89
CA VAL A 183 -4.99 19.42 37.86
C VAL A 183 -5.08 18.09 38.60
N ASN A 184 -4.81 16.97 37.93
CA ASN A 184 -4.68 15.67 38.60
C ASN A 184 -3.54 15.66 39.61
N TRP A 185 -2.39 16.27 39.27
CA TRP A 185 -1.26 16.38 40.20
C TRP A 185 -1.61 17.21 41.46
N LEU A 186 -2.25 18.37 41.27
CA LEU A 186 -2.69 19.24 42.36
C LEU A 186 -3.82 18.63 43.22
N ALA A 187 -4.64 17.75 42.65
CA ALA A 187 -5.65 17.02 43.40
C ALA A 187 -5.03 16.00 44.39
N VAL A 188 -3.86 15.45 44.04
CA VAL A 188 -3.09 14.55 44.91
C VAL A 188 -2.22 15.33 45.91
N HIS A 189 -1.88 16.59 45.59
CA HIS A 189 -1.07 17.49 46.42
C HIS A 189 -1.81 18.80 46.75
N PRO A 190 -2.85 18.76 47.60
CA PRO A 190 -3.72 19.91 47.85
C PRO A 190 -3.04 21.09 48.56
N ASP A 191 -1.93 20.83 49.28
CA ASP A 191 -1.13 21.85 49.99
C ASP A 191 0.04 22.39 49.13
N ALA A 192 0.14 21.99 47.86
CA ALA A 192 1.23 22.42 46.98
C ALA A 192 1.19 23.94 46.71
N THR A 193 2.36 24.57 46.83
CA THR A 193 2.60 25.97 46.53
C THR A 193 3.21 26.15 45.14
N ALA A 194 3.26 27.38 44.64
CA ALA A 194 3.97 27.69 43.39
C ALA A 194 5.44 27.25 43.41
N ALA A 195 6.09 27.28 44.57
CA ALA A 195 7.47 26.81 44.71
C ALA A 195 7.60 25.30 44.49
N ASP A 196 6.60 24.52 44.92
CA ASP A 196 6.60 23.05 44.75
C ASP A 196 6.40 22.65 43.29
N VAL A 197 5.56 23.39 42.55
CA VAL A 197 5.39 23.20 41.10
C VAL A 197 6.69 23.53 40.35
N LEU A 198 7.38 24.60 40.75
CA LEU A 198 8.65 24.97 40.12
C LEU A 198 9.80 24.02 40.49
N ALA A 199 9.69 23.28 41.58
CA ALA A 199 10.68 22.28 41.99
C ALA A 199 10.50 20.92 41.30
N LEU A 200 9.48 20.75 40.45
CA LEU A 200 9.27 19.52 39.69
C LEU A 200 10.45 19.22 38.74
N PRO A 201 10.73 17.94 38.44
CA PRO A 201 11.81 17.55 37.55
C PRO A 201 11.65 18.20 36.17
N ARG A 202 12.73 18.75 35.62
CA ARG A 202 12.74 19.47 34.34
C ARG A 202 13.73 18.86 33.37
N LEU A 203 13.34 18.79 32.11
CA LEU A 203 14.16 18.46 30.96
C LEU A 203 14.51 19.75 30.22
N ALA A 204 15.79 19.92 29.87
CA ALA A 204 16.21 21.02 29.01
C ALA A 204 15.76 20.74 27.57
N ALA A 205 15.01 21.67 26.96
CA ALA A 205 14.67 21.58 25.55
C ALA A 205 15.89 22.02 24.72
N CYS A 206 16.85 21.12 24.50
CA CYS A 206 18.00 21.41 23.64
C CYS A 206 17.64 21.19 22.15
N VAL A 207 17.35 22.28 21.43
CA VAL A 207 17.65 22.37 19.99
C VAL A 207 18.88 23.27 19.86
N GLU A 208 19.99 22.71 19.38
CA GLU A 208 21.25 23.43 19.20
C GLU A 208 21.06 24.66 18.28
N LYS A 209 21.31 25.86 18.83
CA LYS A 209 21.35 27.11 18.06
C LYS A 209 22.57 27.11 17.13
N GLN A 210 22.36 26.86 15.84
CA GLN A 210 23.33 27.27 14.82
C GLN A 210 23.24 28.80 14.64
N THR A 211 24.25 29.49 15.13
CA THR A 211 24.47 30.93 14.94
C THR A 211 24.61 31.25 13.46
N SER A 212 23.63 31.97 12.92
CA SER A 212 23.67 32.52 11.56
C SER A 212 24.65 33.69 11.49
N GLU A 213 25.79 33.49 10.84
CA GLU A 213 26.58 34.61 10.32
C GLU A 213 25.91 35.18 9.06
N ILE A 214 25.67 36.49 9.09
CA ILE A 214 25.16 37.27 7.97
C ILE A 214 26.21 37.28 6.84
N LYS A 215 25.85 36.75 5.66
CA LYS A 215 26.29 37.28 4.35
C LYS A 215 25.62 36.59 3.16
N GLY A 216 25.03 37.40 2.29
CA GLY A 216 24.98 37.15 0.86
C GLY A 216 23.62 36.73 0.31
N SER A 217 22.96 37.66 -0.37
CA SER A 217 21.84 37.47 -1.27
C SER A 217 22.01 36.27 -2.22
N GLY A 218 21.16 35.27 -2.02
CA GLY A 218 20.99 34.11 -2.89
C GLY A 218 20.03 33.14 -2.19
N GLU A 219 18.74 33.20 -2.53
CA GLU A 219 17.68 32.30 -2.03
C GLU A 219 18.07 30.83 -2.22
N ALA A 220 18.68 30.23 -1.20
CA ALA A 220 19.11 28.83 -1.16
C ALA A 220 18.15 28.01 -0.28
N PHE A 221 17.97 26.73 -0.63
CA PHE A 221 17.15 25.78 0.14
C PHE A 221 17.68 25.66 1.58
N ALA A 222 16.86 26.04 2.57
CA ALA A 222 17.29 26.18 3.97
C ALA A 222 17.53 24.84 4.69
N SER A 223 16.94 23.74 4.21
CA SER A 223 17.05 22.40 4.80
C SER A 223 17.12 21.31 3.71
N ALA A 224 17.56 20.11 4.11
CA ALA A 224 17.47 18.92 3.27
C ALA A 224 16.00 18.58 3.00
N PRO A 225 15.64 18.13 1.78
CA PRO A 225 14.25 17.91 1.43
C PRO A 225 13.70 16.69 2.16
N GLU A 226 12.51 16.82 2.73
CA GLU A 226 11.83 15.69 3.36
C GLU A 226 11.23 14.76 2.30
N PRO A 227 11.34 13.43 2.43
CA PRO A 227 10.70 12.51 1.48
C PRO A 227 9.19 12.77 1.38
N LEU A 228 8.69 12.97 0.16
CA LEU A 228 7.26 13.22 -0.11
C LEU A 228 6.36 12.06 0.32
N ARG A 229 6.94 10.86 0.48
CA ARG A 229 6.27 9.67 1.03
C ARG A 229 7.00 9.21 2.27
N ARG A 230 6.23 8.63 3.19
CA ARG A 230 6.84 7.79 4.23
C ARG A 230 7.66 6.71 3.53
N PRO A 231 8.93 6.52 3.92
CA PRO A 231 9.72 5.45 3.37
C PRO A 231 9.01 4.13 3.64
N LEU A 232 9.04 3.25 2.65
CA LEU A 232 8.50 1.90 2.80
C LEU A 232 9.19 1.25 4.00
N PRO A 233 8.45 0.68 4.97
CA PRO A 233 9.06 -0.02 6.09
C PRO A 233 10.04 -1.10 5.60
N PRO A 234 11.06 -1.47 6.40
CA PRO A 234 12.03 -2.49 6.03
C PRO A 234 11.35 -3.74 5.48
N ALA A 235 11.90 -4.30 4.40
CA ALA A 235 11.35 -5.50 3.80
C ALA A 235 11.47 -6.67 4.77
N LEU A 236 10.44 -7.53 4.78
CA LEU A 236 10.47 -8.75 5.58
C LEU A 236 11.45 -9.75 4.98
N GLU A 237 12.08 -10.54 5.85
CA GLU A 237 12.91 -11.68 5.43
C GLU A 237 12.02 -12.78 4.86
N TYR A 238 12.38 -13.28 3.67
CA TYR A 238 11.59 -14.32 3.03
C TYR A 238 11.84 -15.68 3.72
N PRO A 239 10.79 -16.43 4.10
CA PRO A 239 10.94 -17.67 4.86
C PRO A 239 11.37 -18.83 3.94
N LEU A 240 12.64 -18.83 3.50
CA LEU A 240 13.19 -19.86 2.61
C LEU A 240 13.11 -21.28 3.21
N ASP A 241 13.18 -21.42 4.53
CA ASP A 241 13.04 -22.71 5.20
C ASP A 241 11.63 -23.31 5.04
N ALA A 242 10.61 -22.47 4.90
CA ALA A 242 9.25 -22.92 4.66
C ALA A 242 9.04 -23.49 3.25
N LEU A 243 9.98 -23.30 2.32
CA LEU A 243 9.97 -24.00 1.03
C LEU A 243 10.43 -25.47 1.16
N GLY A 244 10.90 -25.91 2.33
CA GLY A 244 11.42 -27.25 2.55
C GLY A 244 12.79 -27.47 1.90
N SER A 245 13.36 -28.67 2.05
CA SER A 245 14.71 -28.95 1.58
C SER A 245 14.82 -28.99 0.05
N LEU A 246 13.78 -29.37 -0.69
CA LEU A 246 13.90 -29.42 -2.15
C LEU A 246 13.92 -28.01 -2.78
N LEU A 247 12.88 -27.24 -2.51
CA LEU A 247 12.69 -25.92 -3.13
C LEU A 247 13.53 -24.85 -2.40
N GLY A 248 13.61 -24.92 -1.07
CA GLY A 248 14.36 -23.97 -0.25
C GLY A 248 15.87 -24.04 -0.48
N ASP A 249 16.45 -25.23 -0.64
CA ASP A 249 17.89 -25.36 -0.93
C ASP A 249 18.22 -24.80 -2.31
N ALA A 250 17.41 -25.10 -3.34
CA ALA A 250 17.55 -24.50 -4.66
C ALA A 250 17.48 -22.96 -4.62
N ALA A 251 16.48 -22.40 -3.93
CA ALA A 251 16.33 -20.96 -3.77
C ALA A 251 17.53 -20.33 -3.04
N ARG A 252 18.05 -20.97 -1.98
CA ARG A 252 19.26 -20.54 -1.25
C ARG A 252 20.49 -20.55 -2.15
N ARG A 253 20.67 -21.57 -3.00
CA ARG A 253 21.80 -21.65 -3.93
C ARG A 253 21.75 -20.54 -4.99
N ILE A 254 20.57 -20.29 -5.57
CA ILE A 254 20.37 -19.16 -6.49
C ILE A 254 20.69 -17.84 -5.77
N HIS A 255 20.13 -17.62 -4.57
CA HIS A 255 20.41 -16.42 -3.79
C HIS A 255 21.91 -16.25 -3.48
N ALA A 256 22.60 -17.31 -3.06
CA ALA A 256 24.01 -17.25 -2.69
C ALA A 256 24.93 -16.88 -3.87
N VAL A 257 24.67 -17.41 -5.07
CA VAL A 257 25.55 -17.23 -6.24
C VAL A 257 25.08 -16.10 -7.14
N VAL A 258 23.78 -16.09 -7.49
CA VAL A 258 23.20 -15.01 -8.31
C VAL A 258 23.07 -13.73 -7.48
N GLN A 259 23.01 -13.78 -6.15
CA GLN A 259 22.88 -12.59 -5.30
C GLN A 259 21.71 -11.69 -5.74
N ALA A 260 20.63 -12.30 -6.25
CA ALA A 260 19.32 -11.67 -6.30
C ALA A 260 18.68 -11.79 -4.90
N PRO A 261 17.74 -10.92 -4.51
CA PRO A 261 17.13 -10.98 -3.17
C PRO A 261 16.49 -12.34 -2.88
N ALA A 262 16.61 -12.81 -1.63
CA ALA A 262 16.11 -14.12 -1.19
C ALA A 262 14.62 -14.33 -1.54
N GLY A 263 13.78 -13.30 -1.34
CA GLY A 263 12.36 -13.38 -1.68
C GLY A 263 12.06 -13.48 -3.17
N LEU A 264 12.94 -12.94 -4.02
CA LEU A 264 12.83 -13.08 -5.46
C LEU A 264 13.16 -14.53 -5.87
N CYS A 265 14.28 -15.08 -5.38
CA CYS A 265 14.67 -16.46 -5.64
C CYS A 265 13.62 -17.46 -5.12
N GLY A 266 13.08 -17.22 -3.92
CA GLY A 266 12.01 -18.05 -3.34
C GLY A 266 10.73 -18.02 -4.17
N GLN A 267 10.30 -16.84 -4.62
CA GLN A 267 9.13 -16.72 -5.50
C GLN A 267 9.34 -17.39 -6.86
N SER A 268 10.50 -17.21 -7.50
CA SER A 268 10.81 -17.87 -8.78
C SER A 268 10.72 -19.40 -8.68
N ILE A 269 11.29 -19.97 -7.61
CA ILE A 269 11.23 -21.43 -7.37
C ILE A 269 9.81 -21.90 -7.09
N LEU A 270 9.05 -21.18 -6.24
CA LEU A 270 7.68 -21.58 -5.90
C LEU A 270 6.73 -21.45 -7.11
N ALA A 271 6.90 -20.42 -7.94
CA ALA A 271 6.14 -20.23 -9.18
C ALA A 271 6.43 -21.35 -10.19
N ALA A 272 7.70 -21.70 -10.37
CA ALA A 272 8.13 -22.82 -11.21
C ALA A 272 7.56 -24.16 -10.69
N ALA A 273 7.62 -24.41 -9.38
CA ALA A 273 7.01 -25.60 -8.78
C ALA A 273 5.49 -25.65 -9.01
N SER A 274 4.79 -24.52 -8.90
CA SER A 274 3.36 -24.43 -9.22
C SER A 274 3.08 -24.79 -10.68
N LEU A 275 3.89 -24.30 -11.63
CA LEU A 275 3.77 -24.65 -13.04
C LEU A 275 3.90 -26.16 -13.29
N ALA A 276 4.85 -26.82 -12.63
CA ALA A 276 5.06 -28.26 -12.76
C ALA A 276 3.91 -29.11 -12.19
N VAL A 277 3.26 -28.66 -11.10
CA VAL A 277 2.27 -29.48 -10.38
C VAL A 277 0.80 -29.13 -10.69
N GLN A 278 0.51 -27.94 -11.21
CA GLN A 278 -0.86 -27.40 -11.34
C GLN A 278 -1.82 -28.27 -12.17
N SER A 279 -1.29 -29.14 -13.04
CA SER A 279 -2.10 -30.03 -13.87
C SER A 279 -2.51 -31.33 -13.17
N HIS A 280 -1.83 -31.70 -12.07
CA HIS A 280 -1.91 -33.05 -11.50
C HIS A 280 -2.98 -33.19 -10.44
N ALA A 281 -3.16 -32.18 -9.60
CA ALA A 281 -4.18 -32.21 -8.55
C ALA A 281 -4.79 -30.84 -8.26
N ASP A 282 -5.93 -30.87 -7.58
CA ASP A 282 -6.58 -29.72 -6.94
C ASP A 282 -6.71 -30.01 -5.45
N VAL A 283 -6.74 -28.97 -4.61
CA VAL A 283 -6.97 -29.13 -3.16
C VAL A 283 -8.47 -29.14 -2.89
N SER A 284 -8.92 -30.07 -2.05
CA SER A 284 -10.31 -30.14 -1.59
C SER A 284 -10.41 -29.79 -0.11
N ILE A 285 -11.12 -28.70 0.19
CA ILE A 285 -11.39 -28.25 1.56
C ILE A 285 -12.89 -28.09 1.73
N SER A 286 -13.48 -28.92 2.60
CA SER A 286 -14.91 -28.87 2.94
C SER A 286 -15.84 -28.84 1.72
N GLY A 287 -15.49 -29.56 0.65
CA GLY A 287 -16.26 -29.63 -0.60
C GLY A 287 -15.95 -28.54 -1.63
N SER A 288 -15.21 -27.49 -1.26
CA SER A 288 -14.60 -26.56 -2.22
C SER A 288 -13.38 -27.20 -2.88
N VAL A 289 -13.22 -26.99 -4.18
CA VAL A 289 -12.09 -27.49 -4.98
C VAL A 289 -11.31 -26.28 -5.49
N GLU A 290 -10.01 -26.26 -5.21
CA GLU A 290 -9.13 -25.13 -5.50
C GLU A 290 -7.92 -25.57 -6.33
N PRO A 291 -7.66 -24.96 -7.49
CA PRO A 291 -6.48 -25.27 -8.31
C PRO A 291 -5.15 -24.98 -7.62
N LEU A 292 -4.13 -25.79 -7.89
CA LEU A 292 -2.74 -25.57 -7.42
C LEU A 292 -1.97 -24.47 -8.16
N SER A 293 -2.64 -23.74 -9.06
CA SER A 293 -2.07 -22.58 -9.75
C SER A 293 -1.82 -21.44 -8.76
N LEU A 294 -0.56 -21.02 -8.66
CA LEU A 294 -0.08 -19.89 -7.86
C LEU A 294 0.31 -18.73 -8.77
N TRP A 295 -0.03 -17.53 -8.34
CA TRP A 295 0.26 -16.28 -9.04
C TRP A 295 1.18 -15.43 -8.17
N HIS A 296 2.28 -14.97 -8.74
CA HIS A 296 3.33 -14.24 -8.04
C HIS A 296 3.54 -12.88 -8.70
N VAL A 297 3.72 -11.86 -7.87
CA VAL A 297 4.21 -10.55 -8.32
C VAL A 297 5.41 -10.17 -7.46
N SER A 298 6.58 -10.11 -8.09
CA SER A 298 7.82 -9.67 -7.44
C SER A 298 8.14 -8.24 -7.84
N ILE A 299 8.47 -7.39 -6.88
CA ILE A 299 8.90 -6.02 -7.12
C ILE A 299 10.42 -5.94 -6.93
N GLY A 300 11.13 -5.50 -7.96
CA GLY A 300 12.59 -5.37 -7.93
C GLY A 300 13.10 -4.34 -8.93
N ALA A 301 14.11 -3.58 -8.52
CA ALA A 301 14.72 -2.54 -9.35
C ALA A 301 15.37 -3.11 -10.62
N SER A 302 15.69 -2.22 -11.57
CA SER A 302 16.56 -2.62 -12.69
C SER A 302 17.92 -3.06 -12.15
N GLY A 303 18.48 -4.15 -12.69
CA GLY A 303 19.72 -4.73 -12.19
C GLY A 303 19.60 -5.59 -10.92
N GLU A 304 18.38 -5.85 -10.42
CA GLU A 304 18.13 -6.74 -9.27
C GLU A 304 18.34 -8.25 -9.59
N ARG A 305 18.81 -8.56 -10.80
CA ARG A 305 19.02 -9.94 -11.30
C ARG A 305 17.74 -10.81 -11.34
N LYS A 306 16.60 -10.14 -11.57
CA LYS A 306 15.25 -10.70 -11.74
C LYS A 306 15.22 -11.86 -12.75
N SER A 307 15.61 -11.54 -13.98
CA SER A 307 15.68 -12.48 -15.11
C SER A 307 16.60 -13.67 -14.86
N ALA A 308 17.73 -13.44 -14.19
CA ALA A 308 18.69 -14.49 -13.86
C ALA A 308 18.12 -15.49 -12.83
N ALA A 309 17.37 -15.03 -11.83
CA ALA A 309 16.73 -15.93 -10.88
C ALA A 309 15.68 -16.83 -11.55
N ASP A 310 14.82 -16.26 -12.41
CA ASP A 310 13.85 -17.03 -13.18
C ASP A 310 14.50 -18.00 -14.15
N HIS A 311 15.59 -17.59 -14.80
CA HIS A 311 16.35 -18.46 -15.69
C HIS A 311 16.77 -19.77 -15.02
N TRP A 312 17.34 -19.68 -13.82
CA TRP A 312 17.74 -20.86 -13.05
C TRP A 312 16.54 -21.63 -12.47
N ALA A 313 15.49 -20.93 -12.03
CA ALA A 313 14.30 -21.61 -11.51
C ALA A 313 13.55 -22.39 -12.61
N LEU A 314 13.52 -21.89 -13.84
CA LEU A 314 12.78 -22.45 -14.97
C LEU A 314 13.62 -23.35 -15.88
N SER A 315 14.90 -23.64 -15.58
CA SER A 315 15.78 -24.36 -16.52
C SER A 315 15.19 -25.71 -17.00
N ALA A 316 14.62 -26.50 -16.08
CA ALA A 316 13.93 -27.75 -16.43
C ALA A 316 12.68 -27.55 -17.31
N HIS A 317 11.94 -26.46 -17.10
CA HIS A 317 10.73 -26.12 -17.86
C HIS A 317 11.07 -25.72 -19.30
N VAL A 318 12.11 -24.90 -19.46
CA VAL A 318 12.61 -24.47 -20.78
C VAL A 318 13.13 -25.67 -21.57
N GLU A 319 13.89 -26.55 -20.93
CA GLU A 319 14.40 -27.77 -21.58
C GLU A 319 13.27 -28.70 -22.02
N PHE A 320 12.29 -28.94 -21.14
CA PHE A 320 11.11 -29.72 -21.47
C PHE A 320 10.30 -29.10 -22.61
N GLU A 321 10.06 -27.78 -22.61
CA GLU A 321 9.38 -27.09 -23.70
C GLU A 321 10.12 -27.25 -25.04
N ARG A 322 11.45 -27.17 -25.03
CA ARG A 322 12.29 -27.36 -26.22
C ARG A 322 12.14 -28.76 -26.81
N GLU A 323 12.22 -29.79 -25.97
CA GLU A 323 12.03 -31.19 -26.40
C GLU A 323 10.62 -31.41 -26.97
N GLN A 324 9.62 -30.83 -26.34
CA GLN A 324 8.23 -30.92 -26.76
C GLN A 324 7.93 -30.14 -28.05
N ALA A 325 8.62 -29.02 -28.27
CA ALA A 325 8.54 -28.26 -29.52
C ALA A 325 9.09 -29.07 -30.70
N GLU A 326 10.20 -29.78 -30.49
CA GLU A 326 10.76 -30.66 -31.51
C GLU A 326 9.86 -31.87 -31.79
N ALA A 327 9.32 -32.51 -30.75
CA ALA A 327 8.35 -33.60 -30.89
C ALA A 327 7.09 -33.14 -31.66
N TRP A 328 6.58 -31.95 -31.35
CA TRP A 328 5.44 -31.36 -32.05
C TRP A 328 5.76 -31.07 -33.52
N ARG A 329 6.95 -30.56 -33.84
CA ARG A 329 7.39 -30.31 -35.22
C ARG A 329 7.34 -31.58 -36.07
N LEU A 330 7.82 -32.70 -35.51
CA LEU A 330 7.75 -34.01 -36.17
C LEU A 330 6.30 -34.51 -36.31
N ALA A 331 5.48 -34.36 -35.26
CA ALA A 331 4.08 -34.74 -35.29
C ALA A 331 3.25 -33.92 -36.30
N MET A 332 3.58 -32.65 -36.50
CA MET A 332 2.94 -31.79 -37.50
C MET A 332 3.23 -32.25 -38.93
N VAL A 333 4.47 -32.67 -39.23
CA VAL A 333 4.81 -33.24 -40.53
C VAL A 333 4.01 -34.53 -40.80
N ALA A 334 3.92 -35.42 -39.81
CA ALA A 334 3.11 -36.63 -39.92
C ALA A 334 1.63 -36.30 -40.14
N HIS A 335 1.09 -35.35 -39.37
CA HIS A 335 -0.28 -34.87 -39.52
C HIS A 335 -0.56 -34.28 -40.91
N GLU A 336 0.36 -33.50 -41.49
CA GLU A 336 0.19 -32.94 -42.84
C GLU A 336 0.09 -34.03 -43.91
N ILE A 337 0.89 -35.09 -43.78
CA ILE A 337 0.83 -36.27 -44.67
C ILE A 337 -0.51 -36.98 -44.52
N GLU A 338 -0.92 -37.28 -43.28
CA GLU A 338 -2.20 -37.95 -42.99
C GLU A 338 -3.39 -37.11 -43.45
N MET A 339 -3.36 -35.80 -43.21
CA MET A 339 -4.40 -34.86 -43.63
C MET A 339 -4.49 -34.76 -45.15
N SER A 340 -3.36 -34.79 -45.86
CA SER A 340 -3.32 -34.83 -47.33
C SER A 340 -3.94 -36.13 -47.86
N ALA A 341 -3.59 -37.28 -47.28
CA ALA A 341 -4.15 -38.58 -47.63
C ALA A 341 -5.67 -38.63 -47.35
N TRP A 342 -6.11 -38.12 -46.19
CA TRP A 342 -7.52 -38.04 -45.82
C TRP A 342 -8.31 -37.13 -46.78
N LYS A 343 -7.81 -35.93 -47.12
CA LYS A 343 -8.45 -35.03 -48.10
C LYS A 343 -8.55 -35.66 -49.49
N ALA A 344 -7.55 -36.44 -49.91
CA ALA A 344 -7.61 -37.18 -51.16
C ALA A 344 -8.72 -38.26 -51.11
N ALA A 345 -8.80 -39.00 -50.00
CA ALA A 345 -9.84 -40.01 -49.77
C ALA A 345 -11.25 -39.39 -49.70
N GLU A 346 -11.41 -38.24 -49.04
CA GLU A 346 -12.66 -37.47 -48.96
C GLU A 346 -13.15 -37.07 -50.35
N ARG A 347 -12.26 -36.57 -51.20
CA ARG A 347 -12.58 -36.22 -52.60
C ARG A 347 -13.02 -37.46 -53.39
N ILE A 348 -12.35 -38.60 -53.23
CA ILE A 348 -12.72 -39.85 -53.91
C ILE A 348 -14.09 -40.34 -53.42
N ALA A 349 -14.32 -40.35 -52.11
CA ALA A 349 -15.57 -40.78 -51.48
C ALA A 349 -16.76 -39.92 -51.97
N THR A 350 -16.59 -38.60 -52.00
CA THR A 350 -17.63 -37.67 -52.47
C THR A 350 -17.88 -37.74 -53.97
N GLN A 351 -16.82 -37.85 -54.80
CA GLN A 351 -16.95 -37.94 -56.25
C GLN A 351 -17.58 -39.27 -56.71
N SER A 352 -17.21 -40.39 -56.09
CA SER A 352 -17.75 -41.72 -56.44
C SER A 352 -19.25 -41.86 -56.16
N LYS A 353 -19.81 -41.01 -55.29
CA LYS A 353 -21.24 -40.96 -54.96
C LYS A 353 -21.99 -39.77 -55.59
N LYS A 354 -21.34 -38.98 -56.44
CA LYS A 354 -21.97 -37.88 -57.16
C LYS A 354 -23.13 -38.41 -58.02
N GLY A 355 -24.31 -37.82 -57.88
CA GLY A 355 -25.54 -38.27 -58.55
C GLY A 355 -26.37 -39.32 -57.81
N HIS A 356 -25.88 -39.90 -56.71
CA HIS A 356 -26.59 -40.92 -55.91
C HIS A 356 -27.40 -40.35 -54.73
N GLY A 357 -27.61 -39.03 -54.69
CA GLY A 357 -28.32 -38.35 -53.61
C GLY A 357 -27.44 -38.05 -52.38
N ALA A 358 -27.94 -37.13 -51.52
CA ALA A 358 -27.18 -36.63 -50.36
C ALA A 358 -26.89 -37.72 -49.30
N GLU A 359 -27.77 -38.72 -49.17
CA GLU A 359 -27.60 -39.81 -48.19
C GLU A 359 -26.39 -40.69 -48.50
N ALA A 360 -26.17 -41.01 -49.79
CA ALA A 360 -25.05 -41.83 -50.22
C ALA A 360 -23.70 -41.13 -49.97
N ILE A 361 -23.64 -39.81 -50.16
CA ILE A 361 -22.46 -39.00 -49.85
C ILE A 361 -22.22 -38.96 -48.34
N ARG A 362 -23.28 -38.77 -47.53
CA ARG A 362 -23.16 -38.77 -46.06
C ARG A 362 -22.60 -40.10 -45.54
N LYS A 363 -23.14 -41.23 -46.02
CA LYS A 363 -22.65 -42.55 -45.63
C LYS A 363 -21.18 -42.76 -46.02
N ALA A 364 -20.78 -42.38 -47.23
CA ALA A 364 -19.38 -42.50 -47.65
C ALA A 364 -18.42 -41.64 -46.80
N LEU A 365 -18.85 -40.47 -46.35
CA LEU A 365 -18.07 -39.64 -45.41
C LEU A 365 -18.04 -40.24 -44.00
N GLN A 366 -19.11 -40.89 -43.55
CA GLN A 366 -19.13 -41.62 -42.27
C GLN A 366 -18.19 -42.83 -42.30
N ASP A 367 -18.19 -43.60 -43.39
CA ASP A 367 -17.33 -44.76 -43.58
C ASP A 367 -15.84 -44.36 -43.65
N LEU A 368 -15.52 -43.17 -44.19
CA LEU A 368 -14.17 -42.61 -44.22
C LEU A 368 -13.65 -42.24 -42.82
N GLY A 369 -14.56 -41.86 -41.91
CA GLY A 369 -14.22 -41.41 -40.56
C GLY A 369 -13.77 -39.96 -40.48
N ALA A 370 -13.49 -39.52 -39.24
CA ALA A 370 -13.08 -38.15 -38.96
C ALA A 370 -11.70 -37.82 -39.56
N PRO A 371 -11.45 -36.54 -39.92
CA PRO A 371 -10.11 -36.10 -40.32
C PRO A 371 -9.10 -36.33 -39.19
N PRO A 372 -7.83 -36.56 -39.52
CA PRO A 372 -6.78 -36.67 -38.51
C PRO A 372 -6.74 -35.39 -37.68
N GLU A 373 -6.57 -35.53 -36.38
CA GLU A 373 -6.63 -34.39 -35.49
C GLU A 373 -5.29 -33.64 -35.46
N VAL A 374 -5.34 -32.31 -35.38
CA VAL A 374 -4.13 -31.47 -35.30
C VAL A 374 -3.42 -31.70 -33.97
N PRO A 375 -2.09 -31.92 -33.95
CA PRO A 375 -1.28 -31.93 -32.73
C PRO A 375 -1.42 -30.64 -31.92
N LEU A 376 -1.54 -30.76 -30.60
CA LEU A 376 -1.68 -29.59 -29.72
C LEU A 376 -0.38 -28.77 -29.67
N LEU A 377 -0.51 -27.44 -29.65
CA LEU A 377 0.63 -26.53 -29.47
C LEU A 377 1.41 -26.90 -28.20
N PRO A 378 2.75 -27.01 -28.28
CA PRO A 378 3.57 -27.55 -27.21
C PRO A 378 3.95 -26.52 -26.15
N TRP A 379 3.61 -25.24 -26.34
CA TRP A 379 4.04 -24.15 -25.48
C TRP A 379 3.59 -24.34 -24.03
N LEU A 380 4.57 -24.23 -23.13
CA LEU A 380 4.44 -24.28 -21.69
C LEU A 380 4.59 -22.88 -21.10
N LEU A 381 5.50 -22.07 -21.61
CA LEU A 381 5.85 -20.75 -21.10
C LEU A 381 5.40 -19.64 -22.07
N LEU A 382 4.74 -18.62 -21.54
CA LEU A 382 4.35 -17.42 -22.26
C LEU A 382 4.90 -16.19 -21.53
N SER A 383 5.48 -15.23 -22.26
CA SER A 383 6.00 -14.00 -21.64
C SER A 383 4.99 -12.86 -21.69
N GLU A 384 4.40 -12.59 -22.86
CA GLU A 384 3.53 -11.41 -23.07
C GLU A 384 2.31 -11.72 -23.96
N PRO A 385 1.46 -12.69 -23.60
CA PRO A 385 0.29 -12.97 -24.41
C PRO A 385 -0.73 -11.84 -24.27
N THR A 386 -1.23 -11.35 -25.41
CA THR A 386 -2.54 -10.64 -25.40
C THR A 386 -3.63 -11.61 -24.95
N MET A 387 -4.78 -11.11 -24.49
CA MET A 387 -5.94 -11.97 -24.19
C MET A 387 -6.32 -12.87 -25.36
N GLU A 388 -6.21 -12.37 -26.59
CA GLU A 388 -6.45 -13.19 -27.78
C GLU A 388 -5.40 -14.28 -27.98
N GLY A 389 -4.12 -13.98 -27.74
CA GLY A 389 -3.04 -14.96 -27.74
C GLY A 389 -3.28 -16.06 -26.71
N LEU A 390 -3.66 -15.70 -25.49
CA LEU A 390 -4.00 -16.65 -24.42
C LEU A 390 -5.21 -17.53 -24.78
N HIS A 391 -6.22 -16.95 -25.46
CA HIS A 391 -7.38 -17.72 -25.96
C HIS A 391 -6.94 -18.77 -26.99
N LYS A 392 -6.10 -18.39 -27.96
CA LYS A 392 -5.56 -19.32 -28.97
C LYS A 392 -4.69 -20.41 -28.34
N ALA A 393 -3.88 -20.04 -27.34
CA ALA A 393 -3.05 -20.99 -26.60
C ALA A 393 -3.90 -22.07 -25.93
N TYR A 394 -5.01 -21.73 -25.25
CA TYR A 394 -5.88 -22.76 -24.66
C TYR A 394 -6.75 -23.50 -25.68
N GLN A 395 -7.12 -22.85 -26.79
CA GLN A 395 -7.91 -23.48 -27.83
C GLN A 395 -7.14 -24.62 -28.52
N TYR A 396 -5.88 -24.36 -28.87
CA TYR A 396 -5.07 -25.25 -29.71
C TYR A 396 -3.92 -25.91 -28.97
N GLY A 397 -3.64 -25.53 -27.73
CA GLY A 397 -2.52 -26.02 -26.95
C GLY A 397 -2.92 -26.83 -25.72
N ARG A 398 -1.94 -26.93 -24.81
CA ARG A 398 -2.01 -27.67 -23.56
C ARG A 398 -3.01 -27.03 -22.59
N PRO A 399 -3.55 -27.80 -21.63
CA PRO A 399 -4.48 -27.26 -20.64
C PRO A 399 -3.82 -26.49 -19.50
N GLY A 400 -2.53 -26.73 -19.22
CA GLY A 400 -1.75 -26.04 -18.20
C GLY A 400 -0.58 -25.29 -18.83
N ILE A 401 -0.45 -24.00 -18.51
CA ILE A 401 0.61 -23.12 -19.02
C ILE A 401 1.09 -22.18 -17.90
N GLY A 402 2.25 -21.58 -18.11
CA GLY A 402 2.86 -20.57 -17.25
C GLY A 402 2.96 -19.23 -17.97
N LEU A 403 2.66 -18.14 -17.27
CA LEU A 403 2.93 -16.78 -17.73
C LEU A 403 4.05 -16.19 -16.86
N PHE A 404 5.26 -16.12 -17.41
CA PHE A 404 6.48 -15.70 -16.71
C PHE A 404 7.09 -14.51 -17.45
N ASN A 405 7.16 -13.37 -16.77
CA ASN A 405 7.64 -12.11 -17.35
C ASN A 405 8.49 -11.36 -16.31
N ASP A 406 9.76 -11.13 -16.65
CA ASP A 406 10.75 -10.45 -15.81
C ASP A 406 10.73 -8.90 -15.93
N ASP A 407 9.94 -8.36 -16.86
CA ASP A 407 9.66 -6.94 -17.05
C ASP A 407 8.17 -6.69 -17.38
N ALA A 408 7.29 -7.09 -16.47
CA ALA A 408 5.83 -7.08 -16.64
C ALA A 408 5.18 -5.69 -16.68
N GLY A 409 5.97 -4.63 -16.91
CA GLY A 409 5.52 -3.27 -17.02
C GLY A 409 4.50 -3.06 -18.14
N ASP A 410 4.78 -3.61 -19.32
CA ASP A 410 3.90 -3.52 -20.48
C ASP A 410 2.68 -4.45 -20.37
N PHE A 411 2.80 -5.56 -19.64
CA PHE A 411 1.67 -6.46 -19.40
C PHE A 411 0.62 -5.83 -18.46
N LEU A 412 1.06 -5.21 -17.36
CA LEU A 412 0.17 -4.62 -16.34
C LEU A 412 -0.21 -3.16 -16.63
N GLY A 413 0.72 -2.36 -17.17
CA GLY A 413 0.55 -0.92 -17.44
C GLY A 413 0.29 -0.58 -18.92
N GLY A 414 0.66 -1.47 -19.84
CA GLY A 414 0.68 -1.21 -21.29
C GLY A 414 -0.54 -1.73 -22.07
N HIS A 415 -0.31 -2.10 -23.34
CA HIS A 415 -1.35 -2.39 -24.33
C HIS A 415 -2.11 -3.70 -24.08
N ALA A 416 -1.50 -4.67 -23.38
CA ALA A 416 -2.11 -5.97 -23.06
C ALA A 416 -3.33 -5.82 -22.13
N MET A 417 -3.30 -4.81 -21.25
CA MET A 417 -4.38 -4.40 -20.37
C MET A 417 -4.80 -2.94 -20.66
N ASN A 418 -5.21 -2.66 -21.91
CA ASN A 418 -5.80 -1.35 -22.27
C ASN A 418 -6.99 -0.99 -21.34
N ARG A 419 -7.15 0.30 -21.01
CA ARG A 419 -8.18 0.85 -20.09
C ARG A 419 -9.59 0.30 -20.38
N ASP A 420 -9.99 0.19 -21.64
CA ASP A 420 -11.33 -0.30 -22.03
C ASP A 420 -11.52 -1.83 -21.86
N ASN A 421 -10.43 -2.60 -21.78
CA ASN A 421 -10.44 -4.06 -21.68
C ASN A 421 -9.99 -4.60 -20.31
N ARG A 422 -9.40 -3.76 -19.44
CA ARG A 422 -8.90 -4.16 -18.10
C ARG A 422 -9.91 -4.94 -17.27
N THR A 423 -11.13 -4.41 -17.13
CA THR A 423 -12.16 -5.03 -16.30
C THR A 423 -12.54 -6.42 -16.79
N LYS A 424 -12.63 -6.61 -18.11
CA LYS A 424 -12.97 -7.91 -18.71
C LYS A 424 -11.81 -8.90 -18.56
N SER A 425 -10.58 -8.46 -18.81
CA SER A 425 -9.39 -9.29 -18.64
C SER A 425 -9.22 -9.74 -17.18
N ALA A 426 -9.31 -8.82 -16.21
CA ALA A 426 -9.18 -9.10 -14.79
C ALA A 426 -10.24 -10.13 -14.30
N ALA A 427 -11.48 -10.03 -14.79
CA ALA A 427 -12.53 -11.00 -14.49
C ALA A 427 -12.26 -12.39 -15.09
N SER A 428 -11.78 -12.47 -16.34
CA SER A 428 -11.42 -13.74 -16.97
C SER A 428 -10.24 -14.42 -16.27
N PHE A 429 -9.22 -13.64 -15.90
CA PHE A 429 -8.11 -14.12 -15.08
C PHE A 429 -8.62 -14.63 -13.73
N SER A 430 -9.44 -13.85 -13.02
CA SER A 430 -9.98 -14.27 -11.71
C SER A 430 -10.67 -15.63 -11.74
N LYS A 431 -11.49 -15.91 -12.77
CA LYS A 431 -12.13 -17.22 -12.96
C LYS A 431 -11.11 -18.33 -13.23
N LEU A 432 -10.07 -18.04 -14.00
CA LEU A 432 -9.00 -19.00 -14.33
C LEU A 432 -8.26 -19.43 -13.06
N TRP A 433 -7.97 -18.49 -12.16
CA TRP A 433 -7.39 -18.81 -10.85
C TRP A 433 -8.39 -19.52 -9.92
N ASP A 434 -9.65 -19.08 -9.86
CA ASP A 434 -10.66 -19.63 -8.94
C ASP A 434 -11.03 -21.09 -9.27
N ASN A 435 -11.29 -21.40 -10.55
CA ASN A 435 -11.86 -22.70 -10.95
C ASN A 435 -11.37 -23.21 -12.32
N GLY A 436 -10.35 -22.59 -12.91
CA GLY A 436 -9.80 -23.04 -14.18
C GLY A 436 -10.74 -22.85 -15.38
N ARG A 437 -11.72 -21.94 -15.29
CA ARG A 437 -12.62 -21.61 -16.40
C ARG A 437 -12.12 -20.38 -17.14
N PHE A 438 -12.25 -20.43 -18.46
CA PHE A 438 -11.85 -19.35 -19.33
C PHE A 438 -12.84 -19.21 -20.48
N ASP A 439 -13.45 -18.02 -20.63
CA ASP A 439 -14.53 -17.79 -21.59
C ASP A 439 -14.26 -16.62 -22.53
N ARG A 440 -14.63 -16.81 -23.81
CA ARG A 440 -14.68 -15.76 -24.85
C ARG A 440 -16.06 -15.77 -25.48
N VAL A 441 -16.74 -14.63 -25.46
CA VAL A 441 -17.97 -14.39 -26.22
C VAL A 441 -17.76 -13.17 -27.10
N ARG A 442 -17.60 -13.34 -28.41
CA ARG A 442 -17.56 -12.25 -29.40
C ARG A 442 -18.53 -12.55 -30.55
N ALA A 443 -19.04 -11.49 -31.17
CA ALA A 443 -19.74 -11.61 -32.45
C ALA A 443 -18.70 -11.86 -33.56
N GLY A 444 -18.91 -12.87 -34.41
CA GLY A 444 -18.04 -13.19 -35.56
C GLY A 444 -17.12 -14.42 -35.37
N ASP A 445 -16.35 -14.49 -34.28
CA ASP A 445 -15.38 -15.58 -34.01
C ASP A 445 -15.99 -16.82 -33.30
N GLY A 446 -17.28 -16.74 -32.93
CA GLY A 446 -17.95 -17.75 -32.11
C GLY A 446 -17.77 -17.54 -30.59
N ALA A 447 -18.58 -18.26 -29.81
CA ALA A 447 -18.50 -18.30 -28.35
C ALA A 447 -17.82 -19.60 -27.91
N ALA A 448 -16.72 -19.49 -27.17
CA ALA A 448 -15.95 -20.64 -26.67
C ALA A 448 -15.84 -20.57 -25.14
N LYS A 449 -16.02 -21.72 -24.50
CA LYS A 449 -15.84 -21.92 -23.05
C LYS A 449 -14.83 -23.04 -22.86
N TYR A 450 -13.75 -22.75 -22.16
CA TYR A 450 -12.71 -23.71 -21.83
C TYR A 450 -12.81 -24.04 -20.33
N TYR A 451 -12.81 -25.33 -20.03
CA TYR A 451 -12.82 -25.88 -18.67
C TYR A 451 -11.50 -26.60 -18.41
N GLY A 452 -11.21 -26.86 -17.14
CA GLY A 452 -10.02 -27.62 -16.73
C GLY A 452 -8.72 -26.97 -17.21
N ARG A 453 -8.62 -25.63 -17.16
CA ARG A 453 -7.41 -24.88 -17.55
C ARG A 453 -6.65 -24.43 -16.32
N ARG A 454 -5.33 -24.31 -16.45
CA ARG A 454 -4.41 -23.98 -15.35
C ARG A 454 -3.40 -22.94 -15.82
N LEU A 455 -3.23 -21.89 -15.02
CA LEU A 455 -2.29 -20.80 -15.30
C LEU A 455 -1.45 -20.56 -14.06
N ALA A 456 -0.17 -20.92 -14.09
CA ALA A 456 0.81 -20.41 -13.15
C ALA A 456 1.28 -19.04 -13.66
N LEU A 457 1.57 -18.11 -12.75
CA LEU A 457 1.90 -16.75 -13.13
C LEU A 457 3.03 -16.21 -12.26
N HIS A 458 4.01 -15.59 -12.88
CA HIS A 458 5.05 -14.83 -12.19
C HIS A 458 5.36 -13.57 -12.98
N LEU A 459 4.99 -12.43 -12.41
CA LEU A 459 5.22 -11.12 -12.99
C LEU A 459 6.23 -10.38 -12.15
N MET A 460 7.36 -10.01 -12.73
CA MET A 460 8.31 -9.13 -12.06
C MET A 460 8.18 -7.72 -12.58
N VAL A 461 8.02 -6.78 -11.65
CA VAL A 461 7.78 -5.38 -11.97
C VAL A 461 8.83 -4.50 -11.32
N GLN A 462 9.08 -3.35 -11.94
CA GLN A 462 9.90 -2.31 -11.34
C GLN A 462 9.09 -1.53 -10.29
N PRO A 463 9.72 -0.99 -9.24
CA PRO A 463 9.02 -0.23 -8.19
C PRO A 463 8.07 0.85 -8.72
N ILE A 464 8.54 1.66 -9.69
CA ILE A 464 7.74 2.75 -10.27
C ILE A 464 6.43 2.26 -10.91
N ILE A 465 6.46 1.09 -11.54
CA ILE A 465 5.27 0.50 -12.17
C ILE A 465 4.38 -0.14 -11.12
N ALA A 466 4.98 -0.83 -10.14
CA ALA A 466 4.25 -1.47 -9.05
C ALA A 466 3.36 -0.47 -8.31
N GLU A 467 3.86 0.72 -7.99
CA GLU A 467 3.09 1.78 -7.34
C GLU A 467 1.87 2.21 -8.16
N SER A 468 2.03 2.34 -9.49
CA SER A 468 0.95 2.72 -10.39
C SER A 468 -0.13 1.63 -10.50
N VAL A 469 0.27 0.36 -10.49
CA VAL A 469 -0.62 -0.80 -10.63
C VAL A 469 -1.36 -1.09 -9.33
N LEU A 470 -0.67 -0.99 -8.19
CA LEU A 470 -1.25 -1.25 -6.87
C LEU A 470 -2.21 -0.15 -6.43
N SER A 471 -2.05 1.07 -6.96
CA SER A 471 -3.01 2.15 -6.75
C SER A 471 -4.14 2.22 -7.78
N ASP A 472 -4.23 1.26 -8.72
CA ASP A 472 -5.35 1.14 -9.65
C ASP A 472 -6.51 0.38 -8.98
N ASP A 473 -7.56 1.11 -8.62
CA ASP A 473 -8.78 0.58 -7.98
C ASP A 473 -9.48 -0.51 -8.80
N VAL A 474 -9.28 -0.58 -10.12
CA VAL A 474 -9.89 -1.61 -10.96
C VAL A 474 -9.15 -2.93 -10.83
N LEU A 475 -7.82 -2.92 -10.89
CA LEU A 475 -7.00 -4.14 -10.77
C LEU A 475 -7.04 -4.70 -9.35
N THR A 476 -7.07 -3.81 -8.36
CA THR A 476 -7.27 -4.15 -6.96
C THR A 476 -8.72 -4.56 -6.68
N GLY A 477 -9.71 -3.80 -7.15
CA GLY A 477 -11.13 -4.01 -6.88
C GLY A 477 -11.80 -5.15 -7.65
N GLN A 478 -11.30 -5.52 -8.83
CA GLN A 478 -11.75 -6.74 -9.54
C GLN A 478 -11.00 -8.01 -9.08
N GLY A 479 -10.07 -7.87 -8.12
CA GLY A 479 -9.45 -8.97 -7.41
C GLY A 479 -8.38 -9.74 -8.18
N PHE A 480 -7.87 -9.23 -9.29
CA PHE A 480 -6.74 -9.85 -9.98
C PHE A 480 -5.50 -9.84 -9.09
N LEU A 481 -5.08 -8.65 -8.64
CA LEU A 481 -3.90 -8.51 -7.79
C LEU A 481 -4.07 -9.17 -6.42
N ALA A 482 -5.29 -9.22 -5.90
CA ALA A 482 -5.64 -9.89 -4.65
C ALA A 482 -5.39 -11.41 -4.67
N ARG A 483 -5.24 -12.02 -5.85
CA ARG A 483 -4.90 -13.44 -6.04
C ARG A 483 -3.39 -13.66 -6.23
N CYS A 484 -2.61 -12.59 -6.33
CA CYS A 484 -1.16 -12.64 -6.47
C CYS A 484 -0.47 -12.59 -5.09
N LEU A 485 0.53 -13.45 -4.92
CA LEU A 485 1.49 -13.43 -3.82
C LEU A 485 2.49 -12.30 -4.06
N LEU A 486 2.39 -11.21 -3.29
CA LEU A 486 3.24 -10.03 -3.44
C LEU A 486 4.55 -10.19 -2.66
N ALA A 487 5.67 -9.80 -3.26
CA ALA A 487 6.93 -9.65 -2.55
C ALA A 487 7.70 -8.43 -3.06
N TRP A 488 8.19 -7.60 -2.15
CA TRP A 488 9.13 -6.52 -2.46
C TRP A 488 10.34 -6.62 -1.53
N PRO A 489 11.22 -7.60 -1.79
CA PRO A 489 12.36 -7.89 -0.93
C PRO A 489 13.39 -6.75 -0.93
N ALA A 490 14.21 -6.70 0.12
CA ALA A 490 15.31 -5.74 0.22
C ALA A 490 16.28 -5.91 -0.97
N SER A 491 16.73 -4.78 -1.52
CA SER A 491 17.68 -4.81 -2.63
C SER A 491 19.02 -5.37 -2.16
N THR A 492 19.64 -6.15 -3.04
CA THR A 492 21.01 -6.66 -2.87
C THR A 492 22.02 -5.83 -3.65
N ILE A 493 21.57 -4.82 -4.40
CA ILE A 493 22.43 -3.97 -5.22
C ILE A 493 23.42 -3.22 -4.31
N GLY A 494 24.69 -3.18 -4.71
CA GLY A 494 25.75 -2.47 -3.97
C GLY A 494 26.44 -3.30 -2.88
N THR A 495 25.88 -4.45 -2.46
CA THR A 495 26.47 -5.34 -1.45
C THR A 495 26.99 -6.66 -2.03
N ARG A 496 27.07 -6.77 -3.36
CA ARG A 496 27.36 -8.01 -4.08
C ARG A 496 28.86 -8.20 -4.29
N GLU A 497 29.39 -9.32 -3.83
CA GLU A 497 30.75 -9.78 -4.16
C GLU A 497 30.69 -10.88 -5.22
N TYR A 498 31.55 -10.81 -6.24
CA TYR A 498 31.58 -11.83 -7.30
C TYR A 498 31.79 -13.23 -6.72
N GLN A 499 30.97 -14.19 -7.16
CA GLN A 499 31.05 -15.59 -6.80
C GLN A 499 31.51 -16.41 -8.01
N ASP A 500 32.67 -17.06 -7.91
CA ASP A 500 33.18 -17.98 -8.93
C ASP A 500 32.58 -19.39 -8.71
N VAL A 501 31.28 -19.52 -9.02
CA VAL A 501 30.54 -20.78 -8.87
C VAL A 501 29.68 -21.00 -10.12
N ASP A 502 29.87 -22.16 -10.74
CA ASP A 502 29.03 -22.60 -11.86
C ASP A 502 27.78 -23.32 -11.33
N LEU A 503 26.64 -22.64 -11.40
CA LEU A 503 25.34 -23.18 -10.98
C LEU A 503 24.84 -24.32 -11.88
N SER A 504 25.32 -24.45 -13.12
CA SER A 504 24.84 -25.51 -14.03
C SER A 504 25.24 -26.92 -13.57
N HIS A 505 26.24 -27.01 -12.68
CA HIS A 505 26.71 -28.26 -12.07
C HIS A 505 26.44 -28.32 -10.56
N ASP A 506 25.61 -27.42 -10.01
CA ASP A 506 25.29 -27.41 -8.59
C ASP A 506 24.37 -28.59 -8.21
N PRO A 507 24.72 -29.39 -7.18
CA PRO A 507 23.98 -30.61 -6.84
C PRO A 507 22.55 -30.35 -6.36
N GLU A 508 22.29 -29.23 -5.68
CA GLU A 508 20.94 -28.92 -5.19
C GLU A 508 20.03 -28.46 -6.33
N LEU A 509 20.57 -27.67 -7.25
CA LEU A 509 19.84 -27.29 -8.47
C LEU A 509 19.60 -28.48 -9.38
N ALA A 510 20.58 -29.37 -9.56
CA ALA A 510 20.40 -30.60 -10.32
C ALA A 510 19.27 -31.48 -9.75
N ARG A 511 19.23 -31.64 -8.41
CA ARG A 511 18.16 -32.37 -7.72
C ARG A 511 16.79 -31.72 -7.92
N TYR A 512 16.72 -30.39 -7.81
CA TYR A 512 15.51 -29.62 -8.06
C TYR A 512 15.02 -29.75 -9.52
N TRP A 513 15.91 -29.55 -10.50
CA TRP A 513 15.57 -29.64 -11.92
C TRP A 513 15.11 -31.03 -12.33
N GLN A 514 15.77 -32.07 -11.82
CA GLN A 514 15.33 -33.44 -12.07
C GLN A 514 13.91 -33.64 -11.56
N ARG A 515 13.59 -33.17 -10.34
CA ARG A 515 12.23 -33.29 -9.82
C ARG A 515 11.20 -32.50 -10.64
N MET A 516 11.51 -31.27 -11.05
CA MET A 516 10.61 -30.50 -11.92
C MET A 516 10.38 -31.20 -13.25
N ARG A 517 11.44 -31.77 -13.82
CA ARG A 517 11.38 -32.56 -15.05
C ARG A 517 10.49 -33.80 -14.88
N ASP A 518 10.71 -34.58 -13.82
CA ASP A 518 9.89 -35.76 -13.52
C ASP A 518 8.40 -35.38 -13.47
N LEU A 519 8.06 -34.27 -12.79
CA LEU A 519 6.69 -33.77 -12.69
C LEU A 519 6.09 -33.33 -14.03
N LEU A 520 6.88 -32.69 -14.90
CA LEU A 520 6.43 -32.23 -16.22
C LEU A 520 6.23 -33.40 -17.20
N GLU A 521 7.00 -34.49 -17.04
CA GLU A 521 6.92 -35.68 -17.87
C GLU A 521 5.72 -36.59 -17.49
N VAL A 522 5.18 -36.46 -16.26
CA VAL A 522 3.95 -37.16 -15.88
C VAL A 522 2.78 -36.71 -16.77
N ALA A 523 2.10 -37.68 -17.38
CA ALA A 523 0.91 -37.41 -18.18
C ALA A 523 -0.19 -36.77 -17.32
N ALA A 524 -0.64 -35.58 -17.72
CA ALA A 524 -1.68 -34.86 -16.99
C ALA A 524 -3.02 -35.64 -17.03
N PRO A 525 -3.77 -35.69 -15.90
CA PRO A 525 -5.08 -36.32 -15.85
C PRO A 525 -6.10 -35.52 -16.66
N LEU A 526 -6.56 -36.08 -17.78
CA LEU A 526 -7.55 -35.47 -18.67
C LEU A 526 -8.94 -36.07 -18.47
N ARG A 527 -9.97 -35.24 -18.65
CA ARG A 527 -11.34 -35.72 -18.71
C ARG A 527 -11.51 -36.68 -19.89
N GLN A 528 -12.19 -37.79 -19.67
CA GLN A 528 -12.44 -38.80 -20.69
C GLN A 528 -13.05 -38.20 -21.98
N GLY A 529 -12.46 -38.54 -23.13
CA GLY A 529 -12.90 -38.06 -24.45
C GLY A 529 -12.45 -36.65 -24.79
N THR A 530 -11.58 -36.04 -23.98
CA THR A 530 -10.97 -34.73 -24.25
C THR A 530 -9.45 -34.87 -24.38
N ARG A 531 -8.81 -33.91 -25.04
CA ARG A 531 -7.34 -33.87 -25.21
C ARG A 531 -6.67 -32.74 -24.45
N ASN A 532 -7.46 -31.77 -24.00
CA ASN A 532 -6.98 -30.57 -23.36
C ASN A 532 -7.95 -30.05 -22.27
N GLU A 533 -8.71 -30.92 -21.61
CA GLU A 533 -9.51 -30.53 -20.45
C GLU A 533 -9.06 -31.36 -19.26
N LEU A 534 -8.45 -30.71 -18.26
CA LEU A 534 -7.95 -31.41 -17.07
C LEU A 534 -9.09 -31.90 -16.19
N GLN A 535 -8.88 -33.06 -15.59
CA GLN A 535 -9.66 -33.60 -14.48
C GLN A 535 -8.69 -34.02 -13.36
N PRO A 536 -8.09 -33.05 -12.64
CA PRO A 536 -7.09 -33.35 -11.63
C PRO A 536 -7.67 -34.17 -10.48
N ARG A 537 -6.81 -34.97 -9.84
CA ARG A 537 -7.19 -35.69 -8.62
C ARG A 537 -7.33 -34.72 -7.45
N LEU A 538 -8.05 -35.12 -6.40
CA LEU A 538 -8.26 -34.28 -5.22
C LEU A 538 -7.24 -34.60 -4.13
N LEU A 539 -6.56 -33.57 -3.64
CA LEU A 539 -5.76 -33.60 -2.41
C LEU A 539 -6.65 -33.23 -1.23
N THR A 540 -6.70 -34.12 -0.24
CA THR A 540 -7.44 -33.86 1.01
C THR A 540 -6.47 -33.46 2.11
N LEU A 541 -6.95 -32.77 3.14
CA LEU A 541 -6.13 -32.46 4.32
C LEU A 541 -6.30 -33.57 5.36
N ALA A 542 -5.20 -33.95 6.02
CA ALA A 542 -5.28 -34.76 7.23
C ALA A 542 -6.10 -34.03 8.32
N ALA A 543 -6.68 -34.76 9.27
CA ALA A 543 -7.60 -34.19 10.24
C ALA A 543 -6.97 -33.08 11.11
N ASP A 544 -5.73 -33.28 11.55
CA ASP A 544 -4.94 -32.29 12.29
C ASP A 544 -4.51 -31.10 11.42
N ALA A 545 -4.19 -31.35 10.14
CA ALA A 545 -3.89 -30.32 9.15
C ALA A 545 -5.10 -29.42 8.87
N MET A 546 -6.30 -30.02 8.76
CA MET A 546 -7.56 -29.30 8.59
C MET A 546 -7.87 -28.43 9.81
N ALA A 547 -7.71 -28.96 11.03
CA ALA A 547 -7.92 -28.19 12.25
C ALA A 547 -7.00 -26.96 12.30
N TYR A 548 -5.71 -27.15 12.03
CA TYR A 548 -4.75 -26.05 11.97
C TYR A 548 -5.06 -25.03 10.86
N TRP A 549 -5.45 -25.50 9.66
CA TRP A 549 -5.88 -24.60 8.58
C TRP A 549 -7.11 -23.76 8.96
N VAL A 550 -8.07 -24.33 9.69
CA VAL A 550 -9.24 -23.59 10.20
C VAL A 550 -8.80 -22.50 11.17
N ASP A 551 -7.86 -22.80 12.07
CA ASP A 551 -7.33 -21.81 13.02
C ASP A 551 -6.65 -20.65 12.28
N VAL A 552 -5.80 -20.96 11.30
CA VAL A 552 -5.13 -19.96 10.46
C VAL A 552 -6.14 -19.10 9.69
N LYS A 553 -7.15 -19.73 9.06
CA LYS A 553 -8.19 -18.99 8.33
C LYS A 553 -8.97 -18.04 9.24
N ASN A 554 -9.32 -18.48 10.45
CA ASN A 554 -10.01 -17.65 11.43
C ASN A 554 -9.13 -16.52 11.94
N ALA A 555 -7.83 -16.75 12.12
CA ALA A 555 -6.86 -15.73 12.51
C ALA A 555 -6.74 -14.64 11.42
N ILE A 556 -6.66 -15.02 10.15
CA ILE A 556 -6.64 -14.07 9.02
C ILE A 556 -7.94 -13.25 8.99
N GLU A 557 -9.11 -13.88 9.19
CA GLU A 557 -10.41 -13.20 9.26
C GLU A 557 -10.48 -12.17 10.40
N GLN A 558 -9.90 -12.49 11.56
CA GLN A 558 -9.83 -11.54 12.68
C GLN A 558 -8.86 -10.39 12.39
N ALA A 559 -7.69 -10.68 11.81
CA ALA A 559 -6.69 -9.68 11.44
C ALA A 559 -7.20 -8.66 10.40
N MET A 560 -8.21 -9.02 9.60
CA MET A 560 -8.89 -8.05 8.72
C MET A 560 -9.56 -6.89 9.48
N ARG A 561 -9.82 -7.00 10.78
CA ARG A 561 -10.31 -5.88 11.60
C ARG A 561 -9.20 -4.98 12.14
N GLY A 562 -7.94 -5.40 11.99
CA GLY A 562 -6.75 -4.70 12.46
C GLY A 562 -5.73 -4.60 11.34
N ASP A 563 -4.63 -5.34 11.46
CA ASP A 563 -3.44 -5.25 10.60
C ASP A 563 -3.73 -5.41 9.10
N TYR A 564 -4.78 -6.14 8.72
CA TYR A 564 -5.17 -6.37 7.33
C TYR A 564 -6.38 -5.55 6.86
N ALA A 565 -6.82 -4.54 7.63
CA ALA A 565 -7.94 -3.67 7.25
C ALA A 565 -7.69 -2.93 5.92
N GLY A 566 -6.43 -2.58 5.61
CA GLY A 566 -6.06 -1.93 4.35
C GLY A 566 -6.01 -2.88 3.14
N ILE A 567 -6.06 -4.19 3.35
CA ILE A 567 -5.85 -5.21 2.31
C ILE A 567 -6.88 -6.35 2.34
N HIS A 568 -8.13 -6.05 2.74
CA HIS A 568 -9.23 -7.03 2.80
C HIS A 568 -9.32 -7.94 1.57
N ALA A 569 -9.11 -7.39 0.37
CA ALA A 569 -9.15 -8.17 -0.87
C ALA A 569 -8.13 -9.31 -0.88
N TRP A 570 -6.86 -9.03 -0.52
CA TRP A 570 -5.79 -10.04 -0.41
C TRP A 570 -6.04 -11.00 0.76
N ALA A 571 -6.32 -10.46 1.94
CA ALA A 571 -6.52 -11.25 3.15
C ALA A 571 -7.66 -12.26 2.97
N SER A 572 -8.75 -11.90 2.27
CA SER A 572 -9.86 -12.81 1.97
C SER A 572 -9.47 -14.05 1.15
N LYS A 573 -8.33 -14.00 0.45
CA LYS A 573 -7.75 -15.12 -0.30
C LYS A 573 -6.70 -15.89 0.49
N GLY A 574 -6.26 -15.39 1.64
CA GLY A 574 -5.18 -15.97 2.45
C GLY A 574 -5.37 -17.46 2.75
N GLY A 575 -6.55 -17.86 3.23
CA GLY A 575 -6.85 -19.28 3.47
C GLY A 575 -6.75 -20.17 2.22
N SER A 576 -7.16 -19.66 1.06
CA SER A 576 -7.00 -20.36 -0.22
C SER A 576 -5.54 -20.42 -0.65
N GLN A 577 -4.77 -19.34 -0.45
CA GLN A 577 -3.34 -19.33 -0.74
C GLN A 577 -2.58 -20.37 0.11
N VAL A 578 -2.88 -20.46 1.41
CA VAL A 578 -2.30 -21.48 2.30
C VAL A 578 -2.56 -22.88 1.75
N ALA A 579 -3.81 -23.16 1.36
CA ALA A 579 -4.19 -24.46 0.83
C ALA A 579 -3.42 -24.81 -0.46
N ARG A 580 -3.37 -23.86 -1.41
CA ARG A 580 -2.70 -24.03 -2.70
C ARG A 580 -1.20 -24.22 -2.54
N ILE A 581 -0.55 -23.37 -1.73
CA ILE A 581 0.89 -23.48 -1.46
C ILE A 581 1.18 -24.84 -0.81
N ALA A 582 0.40 -25.28 0.18
CA ALA A 582 0.61 -26.58 0.82
C ALA A 582 0.48 -27.74 -0.17
N GLY A 583 -0.48 -27.68 -1.10
CA GLY A 583 -0.61 -28.67 -2.16
C GLY A 583 0.56 -28.65 -3.14
N VAL A 584 1.09 -27.48 -3.48
CA VAL A 584 2.29 -27.35 -4.33
C VAL A 584 3.51 -27.97 -3.63
N LEU A 585 3.77 -27.61 -2.37
CA LEU A 585 4.87 -28.18 -1.58
C LEU A 585 4.76 -29.71 -1.48
N THR A 586 3.56 -30.20 -1.16
CA THR A 586 3.29 -31.64 -1.00
C THR A 586 3.58 -32.41 -2.29
N LEU A 587 3.14 -31.90 -3.45
CA LEU A 587 3.37 -32.58 -4.74
C LEU A 587 4.79 -32.44 -5.27
N ALA A 588 5.45 -31.31 -5.01
CA ALA A 588 6.85 -31.13 -5.35
C ALA A 588 7.72 -32.19 -4.64
N GLU A 589 7.44 -32.44 -3.35
CA GLU A 589 8.14 -33.45 -2.55
C GLU A 589 7.70 -34.89 -2.88
N ASN A 590 6.39 -35.11 -3.09
CA ASN A 590 5.83 -36.42 -3.40
C ASN A 590 4.68 -36.33 -4.43
N PRO A 591 4.95 -36.61 -5.73
CA PRO A 591 3.96 -36.53 -6.81
C PRO A 591 2.73 -37.42 -6.63
N ASP A 592 2.85 -38.51 -5.86
CA ASP A 592 1.78 -39.50 -5.63
C ASP A 592 0.98 -39.22 -4.35
N ALA A 593 1.34 -38.21 -3.57
CA ALA A 593 0.67 -37.91 -2.31
C ALA A 593 -0.82 -37.58 -2.53
N GLY A 594 -1.72 -38.25 -1.82
CA GLY A 594 -3.18 -37.97 -1.83
C GLY A 594 -3.67 -37.10 -0.67
N VAL A 595 -2.81 -36.88 0.32
CA VAL A 595 -3.15 -36.18 1.57
C VAL A 595 -2.08 -35.13 1.86
N ILE A 596 -2.52 -33.94 2.24
CA ILE A 596 -1.69 -32.84 2.73
C ILE A 596 -1.62 -32.96 4.26
N HIS A 597 -0.41 -33.13 4.78
CA HIS A 597 -0.14 -33.24 6.22
C HIS A 597 0.07 -31.87 6.86
N ARG A 598 -0.02 -31.84 8.18
CA ARG A 598 0.04 -30.61 8.99
C ARG A 598 1.30 -29.79 8.74
N ASP A 599 2.46 -30.44 8.68
CA ASP A 599 3.76 -29.81 8.41
C ASP A 599 3.76 -29.00 7.09
N ALA A 600 3.15 -29.53 6.02
CA ALA A 600 3.01 -28.80 4.76
C ALA A 600 2.09 -27.56 4.88
N ILE A 601 1.02 -27.63 5.69
CA ILE A 601 0.15 -26.47 5.96
C ILE A 601 0.87 -25.43 6.84
N GLU A 602 1.66 -25.85 7.82
CA GLU A 602 2.43 -24.94 8.68
C GLU A 602 3.47 -24.16 7.85
N ARG A 603 4.22 -24.86 6.99
CA ARG A 603 5.13 -24.23 6.03
C ARG A 603 4.41 -23.30 5.05
N ALA A 604 3.30 -23.75 4.47
CA ALA A 604 2.50 -22.92 3.57
C ALA A 604 1.93 -21.67 4.26
N THR A 605 1.61 -21.78 5.55
CA THR A 605 1.15 -20.66 6.37
C THR A 605 2.26 -19.62 6.52
N ALA A 606 3.48 -20.03 6.85
CA ALA A 606 4.63 -19.10 6.93
C ALA A 606 4.83 -18.31 5.61
N LEU A 607 4.75 -19.00 4.46
CA LEU A 607 4.85 -18.37 3.14
C LEU A 607 3.68 -17.44 2.84
N ALA A 608 2.44 -17.88 3.10
CA ALA A 608 1.24 -17.07 2.82
C ALA A 608 1.18 -15.82 3.69
N MET A 609 1.51 -15.93 4.99
CA MET A 609 1.51 -14.81 5.92
C MET A 609 2.58 -13.78 5.54
N TYR A 610 3.80 -14.23 5.18
CA TYR A 610 4.81 -13.34 4.61
C TYR A 610 4.26 -12.50 3.45
N HIS A 611 3.55 -13.13 2.51
CA HIS A 611 2.97 -12.42 1.37
C HIS A 611 1.82 -11.47 1.74
N LEU A 612 1.02 -11.79 2.77
CA LEU A 612 -0.01 -10.89 3.28
C LEU A 612 0.59 -9.69 4.00
N ASP A 613 1.62 -9.90 4.81
CA ASP A 613 2.33 -8.84 5.52
C ASP A 613 3.06 -7.92 4.53
N GLU A 614 3.70 -8.49 3.51
CA GLU A 614 4.25 -7.73 2.39
C GLU A 614 3.16 -6.93 1.66
N ALA A 615 1.99 -7.54 1.38
CA ALA A 615 0.89 -6.80 0.78
C ALA A 615 0.42 -5.63 1.67
N ALA A 616 0.30 -5.83 2.98
CA ALA A 616 -0.07 -4.78 3.93
C ALA A 616 0.97 -3.65 3.95
N ARG A 617 2.27 -4.01 3.98
CA ARG A 617 3.40 -3.07 3.94
C ARG A 617 3.41 -2.23 2.66
N ILE A 618 3.26 -2.89 1.51
CA ILE A 618 3.33 -2.26 0.19
C ILE A 618 2.10 -1.40 -0.07
N VAL A 619 0.89 -1.95 0.12
CA VAL A 619 -0.38 -1.24 -0.16
C VAL A 619 -0.59 -0.10 0.84
N GLY A 620 -0.25 -0.30 2.12
CA GLY A 620 -0.30 0.75 3.14
C GLY A 620 0.58 1.96 2.82
N THR A 621 1.66 1.77 2.05
CA THR A 621 2.57 2.84 1.63
C THR A 621 2.22 3.39 0.24
N ALA A 622 1.68 2.55 -0.67
CA ALA A 622 1.30 2.93 -2.04
C ALA A 622 0.01 3.77 -2.11
N SER A 623 -0.82 3.74 -1.05
CA SER A 623 -2.00 4.61 -0.92
C SER A 623 -1.61 6.03 -0.45
N ALA A 624 -0.78 6.72 -1.25
CA ALA A 624 -0.49 8.13 -1.01
C ALA A 624 -1.72 8.99 -1.43
N PRO A 625 -2.19 9.92 -0.59
CA PRO A 625 -3.24 10.87 -0.97
C PRO A 625 -2.90 11.62 -2.26
N ALA A 626 -3.93 12.00 -3.02
CA ALA A 626 -3.77 12.66 -4.33
C ALA A 626 -2.78 13.86 -4.33
N PRO A 627 -2.72 14.73 -3.30
CA PRO A 627 -1.75 15.83 -3.25
C PRO A 627 -0.28 15.37 -3.29
N ILE A 628 0.06 14.26 -2.64
CA ILE A 628 1.41 13.69 -2.64
C ILE A 628 1.78 13.20 -4.03
N LYS A 629 0.89 12.44 -4.68
CA LYS A 629 1.10 11.95 -6.05
C LYS A 629 1.25 13.11 -7.05
N HIS A 630 0.49 14.18 -6.88
CA HIS A 630 0.59 15.36 -7.72
C HIS A 630 1.92 16.11 -7.49
N ALA A 631 2.37 16.26 -6.24
CA ALA A 631 3.67 16.86 -5.93
C ALA A 631 4.84 16.10 -6.58
N GLU A 632 4.81 14.76 -6.52
CA GLU A 632 5.83 13.91 -7.16
C GLU A 632 5.84 14.06 -8.68
N LEU A 633 4.66 13.99 -9.33
CA LEU A 633 4.54 14.18 -10.77
C LEU A 633 5.00 15.57 -11.19
N LEU A 634 4.70 16.60 -10.39
CA LEU A 634 5.10 17.97 -10.65
C LEU A 634 6.62 18.12 -10.57
N ARG A 635 7.24 17.55 -9.53
CA ARG A 635 8.69 17.54 -9.35
C ARG A 635 9.41 16.79 -10.47
N ALA A 636 8.97 15.57 -10.76
CA ALA A 636 9.54 14.73 -11.82
C ALA A 636 9.46 15.43 -13.18
N TRP A 637 8.30 16.01 -13.51
CA TRP A 637 8.14 16.80 -14.73
C TRP A 637 9.11 17.99 -14.81
N CYS A 638 9.36 18.67 -13.70
CA CYS A 638 10.32 19.76 -13.68
C CYS A 638 11.75 19.29 -13.93
N TRP A 639 12.18 18.15 -13.36
CA TRP A 639 13.49 17.57 -13.63
C TRP A 639 13.66 17.08 -15.06
N GLU A 640 12.71 16.28 -15.56
CA GLU A 640 12.74 15.73 -16.92
C GLU A 640 12.83 16.83 -17.99
N THR A 641 12.30 18.01 -17.68
CA THR A 641 12.27 19.14 -18.61
C THR A 641 13.28 20.23 -18.29
N GLY A 642 14.16 20.02 -17.29
CA GLY A 642 15.21 20.96 -16.89
C GLY A 642 14.68 22.28 -16.31
N ARG A 643 13.44 22.30 -15.82
CA ARG A 643 12.80 23.49 -15.23
C ARG A 643 13.31 23.71 -13.81
N THR A 644 13.88 24.88 -13.57
CA THR A 644 14.29 25.35 -12.24
C THR A 644 13.24 26.24 -11.59
N LEU A 645 12.28 26.76 -12.36
CA LEU A 645 11.21 27.64 -11.91
C LEU A 645 9.85 27.07 -12.29
N LEU A 646 8.92 27.10 -11.34
CA LEU A 646 7.58 26.56 -11.43
C LEU A 646 6.55 27.67 -11.24
N TYR A 647 5.54 27.74 -12.11
CA TYR A 647 4.43 28.68 -11.98
C TYR A 647 3.16 28.13 -12.64
N SER A 648 2.00 28.59 -12.16
CA SER A 648 0.70 27.98 -12.45
C SER A 648 0.38 27.88 -13.95
N SER A 649 0.54 28.94 -14.73
CA SER A 649 0.13 28.91 -16.14
C SER A 649 0.93 27.94 -17.02
N ASP A 650 2.19 27.66 -16.68
CA ASP A 650 2.98 26.66 -17.41
C ASP A 650 2.62 25.25 -16.98
N ALA A 651 2.49 25.01 -15.66
CA ALA A 651 2.07 23.71 -15.15
C ALA A 651 0.66 23.32 -15.63
N LEU A 652 -0.28 24.27 -15.71
CA LEU A 652 -1.64 24.02 -16.19
C LEU A 652 -1.71 23.71 -17.69
N ARG A 653 -0.77 24.24 -18.49
CA ARG A 653 -0.75 24.06 -19.95
C ARG A 653 0.09 22.86 -20.38
N ASN A 654 1.27 22.73 -19.78
CA ASN A 654 2.34 21.84 -20.22
C ASN A 654 2.66 20.74 -19.19
N GLY A 655 2.21 20.89 -17.95
CA GLY A 655 2.45 19.91 -16.87
C GLY A 655 1.66 18.62 -17.03
N PRO A 656 1.86 17.63 -16.14
CA PRO A 656 1.14 16.36 -16.16
C PRO A 656 -0.38 16.55 -16.00
N ASN A 657 -1.18 15.74 -16.70
CA ASN A 657 -2.64 15.87 -16.74
C ASN A 657 -3.34 16.02 -15.36
N PRO A 658 -2.98 15.25 -14.32
CA PRO A 658 -3.63 15.36 -13.00
C PRO A 658 -3.44 16.72 -12.31
N ILE A 659 -2.42 17.48 -12.73
CA ILE A 659 -1.99 18.74 -12.10
C ILE A 659 -2.44 19.96 -12.91
N ARG A 660 -3.20 19.75 -14.00
CA ARG A 660 -3.70 20.80 -14.90
C ARG A 660 -4.94 21.53 -14.38
N THR A 661 -5.25 21.41 -13.10
CA THR A 661 -6.28 22.20 -12.42
C THR A 661 -5.64 23.10 -11.37
N GLY A 662 -6.17 24.31 -11.18
CA GLY A 662 -5.58 25.28 -10.25
C GLY A 662 -5.51 24.77 -8.81
N GLU A 663 -6.52 24.01 -8.38
CA GLU A 663 -6.59 23.39 -7.05
C GLU A 663 -5.51 22.30 -6.88
N ALA A 664 -5.38 21.37 -7.84
CA ALA A 664 -4.38 20.31 -7.78
C ALA A 664 -2.95 20.85 -7.85
N PHE A 665 -2.72 21.90 -8.66
CA PHE A 665 -1.42 22.56 -8.75
C PHE A 665 -1.03 23.25 -7.44
N ASN A 666 -1.94 24.02 -6.84
CA ASN A 666 -1.63 24.72 -5.60
C ASN A 666 -1.34 23.74 -4.46
N ALA A 667 -2.17 22.70 -4.29
CA ALA A 667 -1.94 21.67 -3.28
C ALA A 667 -0.60 20.93 -3.47
N ALA A 668 -0.20 20.67 -4.72
CA ALA A 668 1.08 20.04 -5.04
C ALA A 668 2.27 20.98 -4.79
N ALA A 669 2.17 22.26 -5.18
CA ALA A 669 3.23 23.25 -4.99
C ALA A 669 3.44 23.59 -3.51
N GLU A 670 2.36 23.75 -2.75
CA GLU A 670 2.38 23.98 -1.30
C GLU A 670 3.00 22.78 -0.57
N LEU A 671 2.69 21.55 -1.00
CA LEU A 671 3.32 20.36 -0.44
C LEU A 671 4.82 20.31 -0.74
N LEU A 672 5.24 20.58 -1.98
CA LEU A 672 6.67 20.67 -2.34
C LEU A 672 7.40 21.76 -1.55
N GLU A 673 6.73 22.88 -1.26
CA GLU A 673 7.26 23.95 -0.42
C GLU A 673 7.43 23.51 1.03
N SER A 674 6.38 22.93 1.63
CA SER A 674 6.42 22.44 3.02
C SER A 674 7.45 21.33 3.26
N THR A 675 7.80 20.57 2.21
CA THR A 675 8.78 19.48 2.25
C THR A 675 10.15 19.91 1.71
N SER A 676 10.37 21.21 1.50
CA SER A 676 11.64 21.81 1.07
C SER A 676 12.17 21.34 -0.30
N TRP A 677 11.28 20.81 -1.16
CA TRP A 677 11.57 20.52 -2.58
C TRP A 677 11.40 21.74 -3.49
N ALA A 678 10.62 22.72 -3.06
CA ALA A 678 10.42 23.98 -3.73
C ALA A 678 10.52 25.15 -2.74
N VAL A 679 10.90 26.33 -3.22
CA VAL A 679 10.94 27.55 -2.41
C VAL A 679 10.15 28.63 -3.14
N TRP A 680 9.17 29.22 -2.48
CA TRP A 680 8.44 30.35 -3.04
C TRP A 680 9.36 31.56 -3.20
N ILE A 681 9.34 32.20 -4.37
CA ILE A 681 10.13 33.40 -4.66
C ILE A 681 9.31 34.62 -4.24
N GLU A 682 9.79 35.32 -3.21
CA GLU A 682 9.12 36.49 -2.67
C GLU A 682 9.18 37.65 -3.69
N GLY A 683 8.03 38.27 -3.96
CA GLY A 683 7.92 39.31 -5.00
C GLY A 683 7.79 38.79 -6.44
N GLY A 684 7.78 37.48 -6.65
CA GLY A 684 7.56 36.88 -7.98
C GLY A 684 8.76 37.00 -8.93
N ALA A 685 8.58 36.58 -10.19
CA ALA A 685 9.63 36.64 -11.21
C ALA A 685 9.09 37.08 -12.57
N GLU A 686 9.94 37.73 -13.37
CA GLU A 686 9.65 37.96 -14.79
C GLU A 686 9.91 36.68 -15.60
N LEU A 687 8.83 36.10 -16.13
CA LEU A 687 8.87 34.85 -16.90
C LEU A 687 7.99 35.01 -18.15
N ASP A 688 8.49 34.54 -19.29
CA ASP A 688 7.82 34.66 -20.60
C ASP A 688 7.38 36.10 -20.95
N GLY A 689 8.20 37.09 -20.60
CA GLY A 689 7.92 38.51 -20.86
C GLY A 689 6.76 39.09 -20.04
N LYS A 690 6.34 38.44 -18.95
CA LYS A 690 5.32 38.92 -18.01
C LYS A 690 5.76 38.71 -16.56
N HIS A 691 5.43 39.64 -15.69
CA HIS A 691 5.62 39.47 -14.26
C HIS A 691 4.62 38.44 -13.70
N ARG A 692 5.13 37.44 -12.97
CA ARG A 692 4.34 36.37 -12.35
C ARG A 692 4.49 36.46 -10.84
N ALA A 693 3.39 36.69 -10.13
CA ALA A 693 3.38 36.87 -8.68
C ALA A 693 3.58 35.57 -7.87
N ARG A 694 3.21 34.40 -8.42
CA ARG A 694 3.37 33.09 -7.76
C ARG A 694 4.33 32.21 -8.55
N VAL A 695 5.58 32.16 -8.10
CA VAL A 695 6.67 31.39 -8.72
C VAL A 695 7.43 30.66 -7.63
N TRP A 696 7.73 29.38 -7.85
CA TRP A 696 8.54 28.56 -6.97
C TRP A 696 9.85 28.18 -7.65
N ARG A 697 10.97 28.21 -6.94
CA ARG A 697 12.23 27.60 -7.36
C ARG A 697 12.24 26.14 -6.93
N ILE A 698 12.50 25.21 -7.84
CA ILE A 698 12.56 23.77 -7.56
C ILE A 698 14.02 23.35 -7.39
N ARG A 699 14.25 22.43 -6.44
CA ARG A 699 15.58 21.87 -6.13
C ARG A 699 16.09 21.04 -7.31
N ALA A 700 17.38 21.16 -7.63
CA ALA A 700 17.96 20.42 -8.75
C ALA A 700 18.14 18.92 -8.40
N GLU A 701 18.10 18.07 -9.43
CA GLU A 701 18.30 16.62 -9.27
C GLU A 701 19.69 16.28 -8.72
N SER A 702 20.70 17.13 -8.97
CA SER A 702 22.08 16.98 -8.49
C SER A 702 22.28 17.25 -7.00
N ASP A 703 21.26 17.80 -6.32
CA ASP A 703 21.34 18.21 -4.91
C ASP A 703 20.72 17.16 -3.96
N GLN A 704 20.61 15.90 -4.42
CA GLN A 704 20.16 14.73 -3.66
C GLN A 704 21.31 13.99 -2.98
#